data_AF-A0Y9M0-F1
#
_entry.id   AF-A0Y9M0-F1
#
_cell.length_a   1.000
_cell.length_b   1.000
_cell.length_c   1.000
_cell.angle_alpha   90.00
_cell.angle_beta   90.00
_cell.angle_gamma   90.00
#
_symmetry.space_group_name_H-M   'P 1'
#
loop_
_entity.id
_entity.type
_entity.pdbx_description
1 polymer ?
#
loop_
_entity_poly.entity_id
_entity_poly.type
_entity_poly.pdbx_seq_one_letter_code
_entity_poly.pdbx_strand_id
1 'polypeptide(L)'
;MANKKTRNNKPGETSKSNAKPENKLRSTLSNSAILSLLIVGIMFVYIALVERPAINNATVQAQAQSLADSQASLIDQALSQLQLRLSNIAISPELLTGLDVQDSQMVNRYRQELARAFPEAIDTKLIALGPLGIASRDKKNWALRNNIELDLLRYASNGRPVEPEAYKIDGKWLFSLATPIKALNKAYASGALLVTLDESYLLTLLGQLDSSLGQSQLIQQFQNKQHIIASRGDAGDASLAATADTSISHWQINFTPSKEMIAQSRNTASMVWIMLAVAITALILSALSAHSTLKKALAWNLEKLTTTKKSTTVGYTLPGFEEVAQRLKEVPTITVKSKEPEPEMLVDLVDPLMDIINSGPLTLDELTNDKPAENVVLPNQLPDSIFRAYDIRGLAESELTDQTVFAIAMAIGSEALDNGQQSIIVAADGRHSSPRIRKAMIAGLQASGTDVIDIGAQPTPLMYFATHQLNTQSGVMITGSHNPAEYNGIKIVIGGKALSGDAIQSLKERILNNDFANGSGDYQTQLIDQAYIDFIINDVAIAQPLKIVIDAGNGITGAIAPRLFEELGCEVIPLYCEVDGDFPNHHPDPTVEANLKDLKRAVSDNAADLGIAFDGDGDRLGVVTASGKSVPADRLLMLLAQDVVSRNPGADVIFDVKCSRNLNTLISNYGGRPIMWKSGHSFMKEKMVETGALLGGEFSGHIFFKERWFGFDDGMYAAARLVEILSTTDPDLDLQLEAFPDSIGSPELKIESTESQKFIVIEQLINTANFGEGKRSTLDGLRVDFPDGWGLVRASNTTPMLVLRFEADTEQAMEHIQNLFKEQLSLVDDSLCFNF
;
A
#
# COMPACT_ATOMS: atom_id res chain seq x y z
N MET A 1 14.53 -34.88 -58.20
CA MET A 1 15.16 -34.66 -59.54
C MET A 1 16.07 -33.45 -59.38
N ALA A 2 17.41 -33.47 -59.51
CA ALA A 2 18.35 -34.40 -60.16
C ALA A 2 18.43 -34.31 -61.70
N ASN A 3 19.05 -33.24 -62.22
CA ASN A 3 20.34 -33.30 -62.93
C ASN A 3 20.85 -31.85 -63.20
N LYS A 4 22.13 -31.44 -63.07
CA LYS A 4 23.46 -32.08 -63.22
C LYS A 4 23.97 -32.08 -64.67
N LYS A 5 24.88 -31.14 -64.98
CA LYS A 5 26.09 -31.27 -65.85
C LYS A 5 26.84 -29.92 -65.90
N THR A 6 27.95 -29.75 -65.17
CA THR A 6 29.36 -30.14 -65.45
C THR A 6 30.17 -29.07 -66.21
N ARG A 7 31.32 -28.72 -65.64
CA ARG A 7 32.43 -28.00 -66.31
C ARG A 7 32.81 -28.66 -67.64
N ASN A 8 33.37 -27.88 -68.57
CA ASN A 8 34.55 -28.36 -69.30
C ASN A 8 35.47 -27.20 -69.72
N ASN A 9 36.78 -27.40 -69.59
CA ASN A 9 37.79 -26.46 -70.08
C ASN A 9 38.14 -26.81 -71.53
N LYS A 10 38.46 -25.80 -72.36
CA LYS A 10 39.74 -25.73 -73.10
C LYS A 10 39.96 -24.34 -73.72
N PRO A 11 41.21 -23.96 -74.08
CA PRO A 11 41.58 -22.55 -74.20
C PRO A 11 41.73 -22.04 -75.64
N GLY A 12 41.67 -20.72 -75.77
CA GLY A 12 42.72 -19.94 -76.44
C GLY A 12 42.82 -19.98 -77.96
N GLU A 13 42.24 -18.96 -78.60
CA GLU A 13 42.89 -18.31 -79.75
C GLU A 13 42.55 -16.82 -79.78
N THR A 14 43.55 -15.95 -79.96
CA THR A 14 43.38 -14.49 -79.84
C THR A 14 43.17 -13.83 -81.19
N SER A 15 41.97 -13.31 -81.44
CA SER A 15 41.68 -12.40 -82.55
C SER A 15 41.05 -11.10 -82.03
N LYS A 16 41.47 -9.96 -82.61
CA LYS A 16 41.09 -8.62 -82.13
C LYS A 16 39.64 -8.28 -82.54
N SER A 17 38.70 -8.41 -81.61
CA SER A 17 37.33 -7.92 -81.79
C SER A 17 37.27 -6.40 -81.58
N ASN A 18 36.63 -5.69 -82.51
CA ASN A 18 36.36 -4.25 -82.36
C ASN A 18 35.34 -4.01 -81.24
N ALA A 19 35.80 -3.42 -80.13
CA ALA A 19 34.91 -2.93 -79.10
C ALA A 19 34.02 -1.81 -79.68
N LYS A 20 32.72 -2.08 -79.85
CA LYS A 20 31.73 -1.01 -80.04
C LYS A 20 31.78 -0.11 -78.79
N PRO A 21 31.84 1.22 -78.91
CA PRO A 21 31.83 2.09 -77.75
C PRO A 21 30.48 1.92 -77.03
N GLU A 22 30.52 1.35 -75.82
CA GLU A 22 29.37 1.40 -74.93
C GLU A 22 29.00 2.85 -74.69
N ASN A 23 27.77 3.21 -75.00
CA ASN A 23 27.28 4.57 -74.86
C ASN A 23 26.93 4.81 -73.38
N LYS A 24 27.96 4.87 -72.52
CA LYS A 24 27.86 4.91 -71.04
C LYS A 24 26.86 5.95 -70.56
N LEU A 25 26.77 7.07 -71.26
CA LEU A 25 25.82 8.16 -70.98
C LEU A 25 24.35 7.68 -70.97
N ARG A 26 23.99 6.74 -71.87
CA ARG A 26 22.65 6.11 -71.89
C ARG A 26 22.44 5.13 -70.73
N SER A 27 23.41 4.29 -70.41
CA SER A 27 23.28 3.33 -69.31
C SER A 27 23.25 4.02 -67.95
N THR A 28 24.03 5.10 -67.75
CA THR A 28 23.94 5.93 -66.54
C THR A 28 22.56 6.58 -66.41
N LEU A 29 22.00 7.15 -67.49
CA LEU A 29 20.66 7.77 -67.48
C LEU A 29 19.51 6.76 -67.27
N SER A 30 19.60 5.54 -67.84
CA SER A 30 18.59 4.51 -67.57
C SER A 30 18.70 4.00 -66.13
N ASN A 31 19.91 3.82 -65.62
CA ASN A 31 20.13 3.31 -64.26
C ASN A 31 19.71 4.33 -63.20
N SER A 32 19.94 5.63 -63.43
CA SER A 32 19.44 6.67 -62.52
C SER A 32 17.90 6.77 -62.54
N ALA A 33 17.26 6.64 -63.70
CA ALA A 33 15.79 6.59 -63.79
C ALA A 33 15.20 5.37 -63.06
N ILE A 34 15.82 4.19 -63.21
CA ILE A 34 15.43 2.97 -62.49
C ILE A 34 15.62 3.15 -60.98
N LEU A 35 16.75 3.72 -60.54
CA LEU A 35 17.01 3.97 -59.12
C LEU A 35 16.00 4.94 -58.50
N SER A 36 15.65 6.04 -59.21
CA SER A 36 14.61 6.98 -58.75
C SER A 36 13.23 6.32 -58.64
N LEU A 37 12.84 5.48 -59.61
CA LEU A 37 11.59 4.73 -59.54
C LEU A 37 11.58 3.72 -58.38
N LEU A 38 12.73 3.09 -58.09
CA LEU A 38 12.89 2.15 -56.98
C LEU A 38 12.82 2.86 -55.61
N ILE A 39 13.40 4.06 -55.48
CA ILE A 39 13.28 4.90 -54.28
C ILE A 39 11.82 5.34 -54.06
N VAL A 40 11.11 5.76 -55.11
CA VAL A 40 9.67 6.08 -55.03
C VAL A 40 8.84 4.85 -54.67
N GLY A 41 9.18 3.68 -55.19
CA GLY A 41 8.56 2.40 -54.81
C GLY A 41 8.74 2.07 -53.33
N ILE A 42 9.95 2.23 -52.79
CA ILE A 42 10.23 2.01 -51.36
C ILE A 42 9.47 3.00 -50.48
N MET A 43 9.49 4.30 -50.80
CA MET A 43 8.69 5.29 -50.07
C MET A 43 7.20 4.95 -50.12
N PHE A 44 6.67 4.51 -51.26
CA PHE A 44 5.26 4.12 -51.35
C PHE A 44 4.93 2.88 -50.49
N VAL A 45 5.81 1.87 -50.46
CA VAL A 45 5.62 0.69 -49.58
C VAL A 45 5.65 1.10 -48.11
N TYR A 46 6.53 2.02 -47.71
CA TYR A 46 6.55 2.59 -46.36
C TYR A 46 5.24 3.32 -46.02
N ILE A 47 4.79 4.24 -46.89
CA ILE A 47 3.51 4.96 -46.73
C ILE A 47 2.34 3.96 -46.62
N ALA A 48 2.33 2.90 -47.44
CA ALA A 48 1.22 1.95 -47.52
C ALA A 48 1.16 0.96 -46.34
N LEU A 49 2.31 0.50 -45.82
CA LEU A 49 2.39 -0.54 -44.80
C LEU A 49 2.72 -0.04 -43.39
N VAL A 50 3.26 1.18 -43.24
CA VAL A 50 3.66 1.74 -41.93
C VAL A 50 2.84 3.00 -41.62
N GLU A 51 2.91 4.01 -42.48
CA GLU A 51 2.32 5.33 -42.21
C GLU A 51 0.78 5.29 -42.24
N ARG A 52 0.16 4.65 -43.25
CA ARG A 52 -1.30 4.52 -43.34
C ARG A 52 -1.92 3.75 -42.17
N PRO A 53 -1.42 2.56 -41.75
CA PRO A 53 -1.93 1.90 -40.54
C PRO A 53 -1.77 2.77 -39.29
N ALA A 54 -0.65 3.46 -39.11
CA ALA A 54 -0.45 4.36 -37.98
C ALA A 54 -1.46 5.51 -37.96
N ILE A 55 -1.67 6.20 -39.09
CA ILE A 55 -2.66 7.30 -39.22
C ILE A 55 -4.08 6.79 -38.99
N ASN A 56 -4.46 5.64 -39.57
CA ASN A 56 -5.78 5.06 -39.38
C ASN A 56 -6.02 4.64 -37.93
N ASN A 57 -5.06 3.99 -37.29
CA ASN A 57 -5.15 3.57 -35.89
C ASN A 57 -5.24 4.81 -34.97
N ALA A 58 -4.41 5.83 -35.19
CA ALA A 58 -4.49 7.09 -34.44
C ALA A 58 -5.84 7.82 -34.65
N THR A 59 -6.43 7.74 -35.84
CA THR A 59 -7.77 8.30 -36.13
C THR A 59 -8.87 7.55 -35.35
N VAL A 60 -8.84 6.21 -35.39
CA VAL A 60 -9.78 5.37 -34.62
C VAL A 60 -9.59 5.56 -33.12
N GLN A 61 -8.35 5.65 -32.64
CA GLN A 61 -8.04 5.86 -31.22
C GLN A 61 -8.46 7.25 -30.74
N ALA A 62 -8.30 8.31 -31.55
CA ALA A 62 -8.81 9.64 -31.22
C ALA A 62 -10.35 9.68 -31.18
N GLN A 63 -11.03 8.94 -32.06
CA GLN A 63 -12.48 8.76 -31.98
C GLN A 63 -12.89 7.94 -30.75
N ALA A 64 -12.17 6.86 -30.44
CA ALA A 64 -12.41 6.03 -29.25
C ALA A 64 -12.24 6.83 -27.96
N GLN A 65 -11.21 7.68 -27.88
CA GLN A 65 -11.02 8.62 -26.76
C GLN A 65 -12.20 9.58 -26.66
N SER A 66 -12.59 10.24 -27.75
CA SER A 66 -13.73 11.17 -27.72
C SER A 66 -15.05 10.50 -27.31
N LEU A 67 -15.22 9.20 -27.58
CA LEU A 67 -16.37 8.42 -27.12
C LEU A 67 -16.24 8.03 -25.64
N ALA A 68 -15.05 7.67 -25.16
CA ALA A 68 -14.77 7.44 -23.74
C ALA A 68 -15.01 8.71 -22.91
N ASP A 69 -14.46 9.85 -23.33
CA ASP A 69 -14.62 11.17 -22.68
C ASP A 69 -16.11 11.56 -22.59
N SER A 70 -16.87 11.30 -23.67
CA SER A 70 -18.30 11.54 -23.73
C SER A 70 -19.09 10.65 -22.77
N GLN A 71 -18.70 9.37 -22.63
CA GLN A 71 -19.32 8.43 -21.69
C GLN A 71 -18.99 8.76 -20.23
N ALA A 72 -17.75 9.14 -19.91
CA ALA A 72 -17.37 9.64 -18.60
C ALA A 72 -18.19 10.87 -18.22
N SER A 73 -18.28 11.86 -19.11
CA SER A 73 -19.06 13.09 -18.87
C SER A 73 -20.56 12.83 -18.67
N LEU A 74 -21.15 11.83 -19.33
CA LEU A 74 -22.55 11.44 -19.11
C LEU A 74 -22.77 10.82 -17.72
N ILE A 75 -21.81 10.03 -17.23
CA ILE A 75 -21.84 9.48 -15.87
C ILE A 75 -21.66 10.59 -14.84
N ASP A 76 -20.69 11.50 -15.04
CA ASP A 76 -20.45 12.64 -14.15
C ASP A 76 -21.67 13.54 -14.04
N GLN A 77 -22.36 13.80 -15.15
CA GLN A 77 -23.61 14.57 -15.17
C GLN A 77 -24.74 13.85 -14.41
N ALA A 78 -24.87 12.53 -14.53
CA ALA A 78 -25.87 11.74 -13.82
C ALA A 78 -25.59 11.68 -12.31
N LEU A 79 -24.34 11.39 -11.91
CA LEU A 79 -23.91 11.40 -10.51
C LEU A 79 -24.06 12.79 -9.88
N SER A 80 -23.70 13.86 -10.60
CA SER A 80 -23.91 15.24 -10.15
C SER A 80 -25.39 15.56 -9.92
N GLN A 81 -26.29 15.06 -10.77
CA GLN A 81 -27.74 15.24 -10.58
C GLN A 81 -28.28 14.45 -9.37
N LEU A 82 -27.80 13.23 -9.14
CA LEU A 82 -28.14 12.44 -7.94
C LEU A 82 -27.64 13.15 -6.67
N GLN A 83 -26.38 13.57 -6.64
CA GLN A 83 -25.77 14.24 -5.49
C GLN A 83 -26.43 15.60 -5.19
N LEU A 84 -26.83 16.35 -6.21
CA LEU A 84 -27.56 17.61 -6.05
C LEU A 84 -29.00 17.39 -5.56
N ARG A 85 -29.70 16.35 -6.03
CA ARG A 85 -31.01 15.93 -5.47
C ARG A 85 -30.87 15.55 -3.99
N LEU A 86 -29.82 14.83 -3.63
CA LEU A 86 -29.57 14.37 -2.26
C LEU A 86 -29.23 15.56 -1.33
N SER A 87 -28.36 16.46 -1.80
CA SER A 87 -27.97 17.69 -1.11
C SER A 87 -29.16 18.61 -0.84
N ASN A 88 -30.06 18.79 -1.82
CA ASN A 88 -31.26 19.62 -1.66
C ASN A 88 -32.21 19.12 -0.56
N ILE A 89 -32.25 17.80 -0.29
CA ILE A 89 -33.02 17.23 0.82
C ILE A 89 -32.25 17.43 2.14
N ALA A 90 -30.93 17.18 2.13
CA ALA A 90 -30.08 17.28 3.32
C ALA A 90 -30.02 18.69 3.92
N ILE A 91 -30.15 19.74 3.11
CA ILE A 91 -30.18 21.15 3.57
C ILE A 91 -31.57 21.64 3.99
N SER A 92 -32.60 20.79 4.01
CA SER A 92 -33.97 21.20 4.39
C SER A 92 -34.02 21.72 5.84
N PRO A 93 -34.47 22.98 6.08
CA PRO A 93 -34.62 23.51 7.43
C PRO A 93 -35.63 22.74 8.29
N GLU A 94 -36.68 22.18 7.68
CA GLU A 94 -37.63 21.30 8.38
C GLU A 94 -36.94 20.03 8.85
N LEU A 95 -36.15 19.37 7.99
CA LEU A 95 -35.42 18.15 8.35
C LEU A 95 -34.39 18.39 9.45
N LEU A 96 -33.60 19.47 9.33
CA LEU A 96 -32.63 19.87 10.35
C LEU A 96 -33.32 20.14 11.70
N THR A 97 -34.47 20.84 11.69
CA THR A 97 -35.24 21.09 12.92
C THR A 97 -35.78 19.79 13.52
N GLY A 98 -36.34 18.89 12.68
CA GLY A 98 -36.91 17.62 13.12
C GLY A 98 -35.87 16.67 13.72
N LEU A 99 -34.64 16.67 13.23
CA LEU A 99 -33.52 15.93 13.84
C LEU A 99 -33.10 16.56 15.18
N ASP A 100 -32.96 17.88 15.22
CA ASP A 100 -32.53 18.61 16.43
C ASP A 100 -33.50 18.47 17.61
N VAL A 101 -34.81 18.38 17.35
CA VAL A 101 -35.83 18.13 18.40
C VAL A 101 -36.25 16.66 18.50
N GLN A 102 -35.60 15.76 17.76
CA GLN A 102 -35.87 14.32 17.70
C GLN A 102 -37.34 13.94 17.36
N ASP A 103 -38.01 14.76 16.51
CA ASP A 103 -39.38 14.51 16.05
C ASP A 103 -39.43 13.30 15.09
N SER A 104 -39.82 12.16 15.65
CA SER A 104 -39.94 10.90 14.93
C SER A 104 -41.03 10.90 13.84
N GLN A 105 -42.02 11.79 13.89
CA GLN A 105 -43.01 11.93 12.81
C GLN A 105 -42.42 12.73 11.65
N MET A 106 -41.72 13.83 11.94
CA MET A 106 -41.07 14.66 10.93
C MET A 106 -39.94 13.90 10.20
N VAL A 107 -39.11 13.15 10.94
CA VAL A 107 -38.06 12.30 10.36
C VAL A 107 -38.66 11.18 9.48
N ASN A 108 -39.75 10.53 9.91
CA ASN A 108 -40.41 9.50 9.10
C ASN A 108 -41.14 10.07 7.87
N ARG A 109 -41.66 11.31 7.91
CA ARG A 109 -42.11 12.03 6.70
C ARG A 109 -40.95 12.20 5.73
N TYR A 110 -39.78 12.65 6.21
CA TYR A 110 -38.61 12.84 5.35
C TYR A 110 -38.04 11.55 4.76
N ARG A 111 -38.13 10.40 5.46
CA ARG A 111 -37.85 9.08 4.87
C ARG A 111 -38.75 8.78 3.66
N GLN A 112 -40.04 9.11 3.72
CA GLN A 112 -40.95 8.94 2.59
C GLN A 112 -40.70 9.94 1.46
N GLU A 113 -40.31 11.18 1.78
CA GLU A 113 -39.94 12.18 0.77
C GLU A 113 -38.64 11.78 0.04
N LEU A 114 -37.64 11.24 0.76
CA LEU A 114 -36.41 10.69 0.19
C LEU A 114 -36.70 9.54 -0.80
N ALA A 115 -37.49 8.54 -0.39
CA ALA A 115 -37.86 7.43 -1.26
C ALA A 115 -38.64 7.86 -2.51
N ARG A 116 -39.51 8.88 -2.40
CA ARG A 116 -40.20 9.49 -3.56
C ARG A 116 -39.28 10.32 -4.44
N ALA A 117 -38.22 10.88 -3.89
CA ALA A 117 -37.24 11.69 -4.59
C ALA A 117 -36.19 10.86 -5.36
N PHE A 118 -36.11 9.55 -5.12
CA PHE A 118 -35.23 8.60 -5.82
C PHE A 118 -35.97 7.31 -6.25
N PRO A 119 -36.95 7.39 -7.17
CA PRO A 119 -37.66 6.22 -7.69
C PRO A 119 -36.77 5.22 -8.47
N GLU A 120 -35.55 5.61 -8.83
CA GLU A 120 -34.52 4.73 -9.42
C GLU A 120 -33.67 3.97 -8.39
N ALA A 121 -33.79 4.27 -7.10
CA ALA A 121 -33.03 3.61 -6.05
C ALA A 121 -33.69 2.30 -5.61
N ILE A 122 -32.87 1.29 -5.31
CA ILE A 122 -33.34 0.06 -4.68
C ILE A 122 -33.58 0.24 -3.17
N ASP A 123 -32.98 1.28 -2.57
CA ASP A 123 -33.10 1.61 -1.16
C ASP A 123 -32.67 3.06 -0.88
N THR A 124 -33.25 3.66 0.17
CA THR A 124 -32.94 5.02 0.62
C THR A 124 -33.04 5.10 2.15
N LYS A 125 -31.97 5.54 2.82
CA LYS A 125 -31.90 5.61 4.29
C LYS A 125 -31.71 7.05 4.75
N LEU A 126 -32.41 7.39 5.83
CA LEU A 126 -32.22 8.62 6.61
C LEU A 126 -31.92 8.19 8.03
N ILE A 127 -30.68 8.42 8.44
CA ILE A 127 -30.13 8.03 9.73
C ILE A 127 -29.95 9.31 10.55
N ALA A 128 -30.53 9.34 11.74
CA ALA A 128 -30.37 10.42 12.69
C ALA A 128 -29.12 10.19 13.53
N LEU A 129 -28.33 11.24 13.76
CA LEU A 129 -27.15 11.20 14.61
C LEU A 129 -27.45 11.89 15.94
N GLY A 130 -26.87 11.35 17.02
CA GLY A 130 -26.86 11.96 18.34
C GLY A 130 -25.90 13.14 18.44
N PRO A 131 -25.77 13.74 19.65
CA PRO A 131 -24.99 14.97 19.85
C PRO A 131 -23.51 14.90 19.45
N LEU A 132 -22.94 13.70 19.38
CA LEU A 132 -21.53 13.41 19.05
C LEU A 132 -21.33 12.89 17.60
N GLY A 133 -22.36 12.90 16.75
CA GLY A 133 -22.27 12.33 15.39
C GLY A 133 -22.46 10.79 15.31
N ILE A 134 -22.69 10.13 16.44
CA ILE A 134 -22.94 8.69 16.59
C ILE A 134 -24.40 8.37 16.25
N ALA A 135 -24.72 7.28 15.58
CA ALA A 135 -26.09 7.02 15.12
C ALA A 135 -27.08 6.68 16.27
N SER A 136 -28.34 7.09 16.11
CA SER A 136 -29.33 7.08 17.20
C SER A 136 -29.74 5.67 17.67
N ARG A 137 -29.99 5.52 18.98
CA ARG A 137 -30.31 4.30 19.77
C ARG A 137 -31.40 3.33 19.27
N ASP A 138 -32.05 3.60 18.14
CA ASP A 138 -33.21 2.85 17.66
C ASP A 138 -32.81 1.62 16.82
N LYS A 139 -32.36 0.55 17.51
CA LYS A 139 -31.86 -0.74 16.96
C LYS A 139 -32.79 -1.48 15.95
N LYS A 140 -33.97 -0.92 15.60
CA LYS A 140 -35.00 -1.59 14.78
C LYS A 140 -35.29 -0.94 13.42
N ASN A 141 -34.85 0.29 13.19
CA ASN A 141 -35.41 1.13 12.11
C ASN A 141 -34.48 1.39 10.91
N TRP A 142 -33.28 0.82 10.89
CA TRP A 142 -32.36 0.86 9.76
C TRP A 142 -31.31 -0.25 9.91
N ALA A 143 -30.99 -0.95 8.82
CA ALA A 143 -29.92 -1.94 8.76
C ALA A 143 -29.01 -1.59 7.58
N LEU A 144 -27.69 -1.65 7.76
CA LEU A 144 -26.71 -1.46 6.69
C LEU A 144 -26.43 -2.80 6.01
N ARG A 145 -26.10 -2.79 4.71
CA ARG A 145 -25.82 -4.03 3.97
C ARG A 145 -24.40 -4.55 4.18
N ASN A 146 -23.46 -3.64 4.39
CA ASN A 146 -22.04 -3.93 4.50
C ASN A 146 -21.29 -2.70 5.06
N ASN A 147 -19.99 -2.90 5.24
CA ASN A 147 -19.06 -1.88 5.73
C ASN A 147 -18.87 -0.69 4.77
N ILE A 148 -19.20 -0.83 3.49
CA ILE A 148 -19.08 0.25 2.50
C ILE A 148 -20.24 1.24 2.65
N GLU A 149 -21.46 0.77 2.87
CA GLU A 149 -22.57 1.65 3.27
C GLU A 149 -22.26 2.39 4.58
N LEU A 150 -21.57 1.74 5.53
CA LEU A 150 -21.07 2.36 6.75
C LEU A 150 -20.00 3.43 6.48
N ASP A 151 -18.99 3.14 5.67
CA ASP A 151 -17.90 4.08 5.37
C ASP A 151 -18.42 5.35 4.66
N LEU A 152 -19.31 5.19 3.69
CA LEU A 152 -20.01 6.30 3.04
C LEU A 152 -20.79 7.15 4.06
N LEU A 153 -21.50 6.51 5.00
CA LEU A 153 -22.22 7.17 6.09
C LEU A 153 -21.29 7.84 7.11
N ARG A 154 -20.13 7.25 7.40
CA ARG A 154 -19.09 7.75 8.31
C ARG A 154 -18.45 9.02 7.75
N TYR A 155 -18.02 9.00 6.49
CA TYR A 155 -17.48 10.18 5.82
C TYR A 155 -18.54 11.29 5.73
N ALA A 156 -19.80 10.96 5.44
CA ALA A 156 -20.90 11.92 5.49
C ALA A 156 -21.13 12.50 6.89
N SER A 157 -21.16 11.67 7.94
CA SER A 157 -21.40 12.09 9.33
C SER A 157 -20.31 13.05 9.82
N ASN A 158 -19.06 12.78 9.44
CA ASN A 158 -17.90 13.61 9.74
C ASN A 158 -17.77 14.83 8.80
N GLY A 159 -18.74 15.06 7.91
CA GLY A 159 -18.80 16.22 7.02
C GLY A 159 -17.72 16.26 5.93
N ARG A 160 -17.09 15.11 5.63
CA ARG A 160 -16.15 14.97 4.51
C ARG A 160 -16.94 14.86 3.19
N PRO A 161 -16.37 15.27 2.04
CA PRO A 161 -16.93 14.89 0.75
C PRO A 161 -16.92 13.36 0.62
N VAL A 162 -17.99 12.80 0.05
CA VAL A 162 -18.17 11.35 -0.13
C VAL A 162 -18.30 11.06 -1.61
N GLU A 163 -17.38 10.27 -2.15
CA GLU A 163 -17.50 9.71 -3.49
C GLU A 163 -18.45 8.50 -3.48
N PRO A 164 -19.18 8.20 -4.58
CA PRO A 164 -19.94 6.97 -4.70
C PRO A 164 -19.02 5.74 -4.78
N GLU A 165 -19.31 4.72 -3.97
CA GLU A 165 -18.62 3.43 -4.04
C GLU A 165 -19.54 2.34 -4.59
N ALA A 166 -19.02 1.52 -5.50
CA ALA A 166 -19.67 0.32 -6.00
C ALA A 166 -19.15 -0.93 -5.27
N TYR A 167 -20.04 -1.91 -5.08
CA TYR A 167 -19.80 -3.14 -4.32
C TYR A 167 -20.74 -4.27 -4.76
N LYS A 168 -20.42 -5.51 -4.39
CA LYS A 168 -21.10 -6.70 -4.90
C LYS A 168 -21.81 -7.48 -3.79
N ILE A 169 -23.12 -7.73 -3.97
CA ILE A 169 -23.96 -8.51 -3.04
C ILE A 169 -24.78 -9.50 -3.85
N ASP A 170 -24.86 -10.76 -3.40
CA ASP A 170 -25.58 -11.86 -4.06
C ASP A 170 -25.31 -11.99 -5.58
N GLY A 171 -24.06 -11.69 -5.99
CA GLY A 171 -23.61 -11.74 -7.37
C GLY A 171 -23.94 -10.52 -8.23
N LYS A 172 -24.68 -9.53 -7.72
CA LYS A 172 -25.06 -8.28 -8.43
C LYS A 172 -24.21 -7.10 -7.99
N TRP A 173 -23.93 -6.17 -8.90
CA TRP A 173 -23.33 -4.88 -8.54
C TRP A 173 -24.38 -3.88 -8.06
N LEU A 174 -24.06 -3.25 -6.93
CA LEU A 174 -24.74 -2.11 -6.34
C LEU A 174 -23.76 -0.93 -6.26
N PHE A 175 -24.27 0.28 -6.13
CA PHE A 175 -23.47 1.44 -5.73
C PHE A 175 -24.28 2.38 -4.84
N SER A 176 -23.61 3.06 -3.91
CA SER A 176 -24.24 3.99 -2.98
C SER A 176 -23.62 5.37 -2.99
N LEU A 177 -24.48 6.37 -2.72
CA LEU A 177 -24.12 7.77 -2.51
C LEU A 177 -24.59 8.18 -1.12
N ALA A 178 -23.77 8.94 -0.39
CA ALA A 178 -24.15 9.52 0.89
C ALA A 178 -23.99 11.05 0.91
N THR A 179 -24.67 11.72 1.86
CA THR A 179 -24.59 13.17 2.05
C THR A 179 -24.83 13.57 3.52
N PRO A 180 -24.01 14.48 4.10
CA PRO A 180 -24.23 15.01 5.45
C PRO A 180 -25.53 15.81 5.57
N ILE A 181 -26.32 15.56 6.62
CA ILE A 181 -27.37 16.49 7.08
C ILE A 181 -26.74 17.36 8.17
N LYS A 182 -26.17 18.51 7.78
CA LYS A 182 -25.36 19.37 8.67
C LYS A 182 -25.82 20.82 8.62
N ALA A 183 -26.14 21.37 9.80
CA ALA A 183 -26.44 22.79 9.95
C ALA A 183 -25.16 23.64 9.88
N LEU A 184 -25.23 24.81 9.24
CA LEU A 184 -24.10 25.73 9.02
C LEU A 184 -23.38 26.20 10.31
N ASN A 185 -24.03 26.05 11.47
CA ASN A 185 -23.53 26.46 12.79
C ASN A 185 -23.06 25.29 13.67
N LYS A 186 -23.02 24.04 13.15
CA LYS A 186 -22.55 22.86 13.90
C LYS A 186 -21.22 22.33 13.38
N ALA A 187 -20.39 21.82 14.29
CA ALA A 187 -19.15 21.13 13.95
C ALA A 187 -19.41 19.75 13.30
N TYR A 188 -20.41 19.02 13.79
CA TYR A 188 -20.77 17.66 13.37
C TYR A 188 -22.09 17.64 12.58
N ALA A 189 -22.33 16.59 11.78
CA ALA A 189 -23.65 16.39 11.17
C ALA A 189 -24.70 15.98 12.23
N SER A 190 -25.97 16.27 11.96
CA SER A 190 -27.13 15.85 12.79
C SER A 190 -27.88 14.65 12.18
N GLY A 191 -27.44 14.21 11.00
CA GLY A 191 -27.98 13.07 10.27
C GLY A 191 -27.12 12.78 9.04
N ALA A 192 -27.41 11.66 8.37
CA ALA A 192 -26.91 11.38 7.03
C ALA A 192 -28.01 10.79 6.15
N LEU A 193 -27.95 11.12 4.85
CA LEU A 193 -28.74 10.46 3.81
C LEU A 193 -27.86 9.46 3.08
N LEU A 194 -28.41 8.28 2.76
CA LEU A 194 -27.80 7.26 1.90
C LEU A 194 -28.81 6.84 0.83
N VAL A 195 -28.36 6.70 -0.41
CA VAL A 195 -29.15 6.17 -1.54
C VAL A 195 -28.36 5.04 -2.18
N THR A 196 -29.01 3.90 -2.44
CA THR A 196 -28.40 2.73 -3.09
C THR A 196 -29.11 2.45 -4.40
N LEU A 197 -28.34 2.31 -5.48
CA LEU A 197 -28.80 1.95 -6.83
C LEU A 197 -28.14 0.62 -7.26
N ASP A 198 -28.67 0.01 -8.32
CA ASP A 198 -28.09 -1.20 -8.93
C ASP A 198 -27.46 -0.95 -10.30
N GLU A 199 -26.78 -1.98 -10.83
CA GLU A 199 -26.14 -1.97 -12.15
C GLU A 199 -27.06 -1.59 -13.31
N SER A 200 -28.40 -1.72 -13.20
CA SER A 200 -29.31 -1.38 -14.29
C SER A 200 -29.36 0.12 -14.59
N TYR A 201 -29.10 0.97 -13.60
CA TYR A 201 -28.97 2.42 -13.77
C TYR A 201 -27.72 2.75 -14.61
N LEU A 202 -26.56 2.17 -14.24
CA LEU A 202 -25.29 2.36 -14.95
C LEU A 202 -25.35 1.79 -16.37
N LEU A 203 -25.93 0.60 -16.55
CA LEU A 203 -26.18 -0.01 -17.85
C LEU A 203 -27.14 0.83 -18.72
N THR A 204 -28.00 1.65 -18.13
CA THR A 204 -28.88 2.58 -18.85
C THR A 204 -28.12 3.83 -19.32
N LEU A 205 -27.20 4.37 -18.51
CA LEU A 205 -26.31 5.46 -18.91
C LEU A 205 -25.37 5.04 -20.05
N LEU A 206 -24.68 3.91 -19.90
CA LEU A 206 -23.86 3.31 -20.96
C LEU A 206 -24.69 2.93 -22.21
N GLY A 207 -26.00 2.78 -22.05
CA GLY A 207 -26.95 2.49 -23.13
C GLY A 207 -27.36 3.69 -23.98
N GLN A 208 -26.87 4.90 -23.66
CA GLN A 208 -27.08 6.09 -24.49
C GLN A 208 -26.12 6.15 -25.69
N LEU A 209 -25.03 5.36 -25.67
CA LEU A 209 -24.14 5.20 -26.82
C LEU A 209 -24.72 4.18 -27.80
N ASP A 210 -24.55 4.43 -29.11
CA ASP A 210 -24.88 3.44 -30.13
C ASP A 210 -23.93 2.25 -30.03
N SER A 211 -24.47 1.07 -29.70
CA SER A 211 -23.72 -0.17 -29.52
C SER A 211 -22.99 -0.67 -30.78
N SER A 212 -23.30 -0.13 -31.96
CA SER A 212 -22.55 -0.40 -33.19
C SER A 212 -21.18 0.30 -33.22
N LEU A 213 -20.96 1.33 -32.40
CA LEU A 213 -19.69 2.06 -32.32
C LEU A 213 -18.63 1.28 -31.54
N GLY A 214 -19.01 0.54 -30.50
CA GLY A 214 -18.09 -0.23 -29.66
C GLY A 214 -18.70 -0.69 -28.35
N GLN A 215 -17.84 -1.13 -27.42
CA GLN A 215 -18.21 -1.50 -26.06
C GLN A 215 -17.68 -0.47 -25.05
N SER A 216 -18.57 0.06 -24.21
CA SER A 216 -18.23 0.84 -23.02
C SER A 216 -18.20 -0.08 -21.80
N GLN A 217 -17.15 0.02 -20.97
CA GLN A 217 -17.04 -0.63 -19.67
C GLN A 217 -16.75 0.41 -18.59
N LEU A 218 -17.52 0.40 -17.50
CA LEU A 218 -17.20 1.15 -16.28
C LEU A 218 -16.40 0.26 -15.34
N ILE A 219 -15.20 0.70 -14.98
CA ILE A 219 -14.20 -0.04 -14.21
C ILE A 219 -13.90 0.70 -12.91
N GLN A 220 -14.04 0.01 -11.78
CA GLN A 220 -13.54 0.45 -10.48
C GLN A 220 -12.10 -0.05 -10.31
N GLN A 221 -11.19 0.81 -9.85
CA GLN A 221 -9.78 0.47 -9.63
C GLN A 221 -9.40 0.56 -8.16
N PHE A 222 -8.84 -0.51 -7.61
CA PHE A 222 -8.31 -0.56 -6.24
C PHE A 222 -6.90 -1.14 -6.25
N GLN A 223 -5.90 -0.28 -6.01
CA GLN A 223 -4.47 -0.60 -6.00
C GLN A 223 -3.99 -1.32 -7.29
N ASN A 224 -4.03 -2.65 -7.30
CA ASN A 224 -3.59 -3.52 -8.41
C ASN A 224 -4.73 -4.39 -9.00
N LYS A 225 -6.00 -4.17 -8.61
CA LYS A 225 -7.18 -4.89 -9.11
C LYS A 225 -8.16 -3.96 -9.81
N GLN A 226 -8.73 -4.46 -10.91
CA GLN A 226 -9.76 -3.79 -11.69
C GLN A 226 -11.05 -4.61 -11.66
N HIS A 227 -12.17 -3.97 -11.37
CA HIS A 227 -13.49 -4.59 -11.30
C HIS A 227 -14.44 -3.92 -12.30
N ILE A 228 -14.95 -4.69 -13.26
CA ILE A 228 -15.97 -4.20 -14.20
C ILE A 228 -17.32 -4.15 -13.48
N ILE A 229 -17.82 -2.94 -13.23
CA ILE A 229 -19.12 -2.70 -12.59
C ILE A 229 -20.25 -2.91 -13.62
N ALA A 230 -20.10 -2.30 -14.80
CA ALA A 230 -21.09 -2.35 -15.88
C ALA A 230 -20.40 -2.40 -17.25
N SER A 231 -21.00 -3.10 -18.22
CA SER A 231 -20.46 -3.26 -19.58
C SER A 231 -21.58 -3.33 -20.61
N ARG A 232 -21.47 -2.61 -21.73
CA ARG A 232 -22.50 -2.57 -22.78
C ARG A 232 -21.91 -2.26 -24.16
N GLY A 233 -22.43 -2.93 -25.19
CA GLY A 233 -21.96 -2.82 -26.59
C GLY A 233 -20.94 -3.91 -26.97
N ASP A 234 -20.51 -3.93 -28.24
CA ASP A 234 -19.68 -5.01 -28.81
C ASP A 234 -18.21 -4.59 -29.02
N ALA A 235 -17.29 -5.32 -28.39
CA ALA A 235 -15.85 -5.06 -28.47
C ALA A 235 -15.24 -5.51 -29.81
N GLY A 236 -14.47 -4.61 -30.46
CA GLY A 236 -13.76 -4.90 -31.70
C GLY A 236 -12.31 -5.31 -31.51
N ASP A 237 -11.42 -4.33 -31.36
CA ASP A 237 -9.97 -4.52 -31.20
C ASP A 237 -9.47 -3.78 -29.95
N ALA A 238 -9.07 -4.54 -28.93
CA ALA A 238 -8.61 -4.01 -27.65
C ALA A 238 -7.29 -3.22 -27.75
N SER A 239 -6.51 -3.38 -28.83
CA SER A 239 -5.31 -2.56 -29.06
C SER A 239 -5.61 -1.12 -29.48
N LEU A 240 -6.89 -0.83 -29.80
CA LEU A 240 -7.41 0.50 -30.13
C LEU A 240 -8.39 1.03 -29.07
N ALA A 241 -8.45 0.38 -27.89
CA ALA A 241 -9.23 0.86 -26.77
C ALA A 241 -8.70 2.18 -26.21
N ALA A 242 -9.59 2.97 -25.63
CA ALA A 242 -9.28 4.26 -25.03
C ALA A 242 -9.93 4.37 -23.64
N THR A 243 -9.25 5.04 -22.72
CA THR A 243 -9.66 5.20 -21.32
C THR A 243 -9.92 6.65 -20.99
N ALA A 244 -11.03 6.94 -20.32
CA ALA A 244 -11.36 8.26 -19.79
C ALA A 244 -11.68 8.15 -18.30
N ASP A 245 -11.02 8.98 -17.49
CA ASP A 245 -11.27 9.05 -16.06
C ASP A 245 -12.59 9.80 -15.80
N THR A 246 -13.29 9.42 -14.73
CA THR A 246 -14.52 10.11 -14.30
C THR A 246 -14.23 11.13 -13.20
N SER A 247 -15.23 11.90 -12.80
CA SER A 247 -15.18 12.77 -11.61
C SER A 247 -14.98 12.01 -10.28
N ILE A 248 -15.13 10.69 -10.29
CA ILE A 248 -14.93 9.81 -9.13
C ILE A 248 -13.53 9.20 -9.23
N SER A 249 -12.67 9.48 -8.24
CA SER A 249 -11.22 9.25 -8.28
C SER A 249 -10.78 7.82 -8.62
N HIS A 250 -11.65 6.85 -8.36
CA HIS A 250 -11.37 5.42 -8.47
C HIS A 250 -12.23 4.72 -9.56
N TRP A 251 -12.95 5.49 -10.39
CA TRP A 251 -13.78 5.00 -11.50
C TRP A 251 -13.27 5.51 -12.86
N GLN A 252 -13.11 4.58 -13.82
CA GLN A 252 -12.65 4.87 -15.17
C GLN A 252 -13.55 4.20 -16.22
N ILE A 253 -13.80 4.88 -17.34
CA ILE A 253 -14.45 4.32 -18.52
C ILE A 253 -13.38 3.77 -19.48
N ASN A 254 -13.54 2.51 -19.88
CA ASN A 254 -12.79 1.89 -20.97
C ASN A 254 -13.73 1.70 -22.17
N PHE A 255 -13.43 2.34 -23.30
CA PHE A 255 -14.17 2.18 -24.55
C PHE A 255 -13.34 1.41 -25.59
N THR A 256 -13.85 0.27 -26.04
CA THR A 256 -13.23 -0.53 -27.11
C THR A 256 -14.01 -0.37 -28.43
N PRO A 257 -13.43 0.22 -29.49
CA PRO A 257 -14.13 0.48 -30.75
C PRO A 257 -14.51 -0.82 -31.47
N SER A 258 -15.64 -0.81 -32.17
CA SER A 258 -16.18 -1.98 -32.87
C SER A 258 -15.43 -2.29 -34.17
N LYS A 259 -15.61 -3.52 -34.67
CA LYS A 259 -15.09 -3.95 -35.98
C LYS A 259 -15.66 -3.13 -37.14
N GLU A 260 -16.86 -2.58 -36.98
CA GLU A 260 -17.49 -1.73 -38.00
C GLU A 260 -16.89 -0.31 -37.99
N MET A 261 -16.74 0.30 -36.82
CA MET A 261 -16.06 1.60 -36.66
C MET A 261 -14.64 1.56 -37.25
N ILE A 262 -13.87 0.51 -36.93
CA ILE A 262 -12.52 0.25 -37.47
C ILE A 262 -12.54 0.08 -39.01
N ALA A 263 -13.61 -0.46 -39.59
CA ALA A 263 -13.74 -0.63 -41.03
C ALA A 263 -14.10 0.69 -41.74
N GLN A 264 -15.04 1.46 -41.19
CA GLN A 264 -15.49 2.73 -41.79
C GLN A 264 -14.34 3.76 -41.87
N SER A 265 -13.47 3.84 -40.85
CA SER A 265 -12.33 4.77 -40.82
C SER A 265 -11.25 4.53 -41.90
N ARG A 266 -11.26 3.40 -42.62
CA ARG A 266 -10.20 3.03 -43.58
C ARG A 266 -10.36 3.63 -44.99
N ASN A 267 -11.49 4.28 -45.27
CA ASN A 267 -11.99 4.44 -46.65
C ASN A 267 -11.58 5.74 -47.38
N THR A 268 -10.79 6.63 -46.76
CA THR A 268 -10.52 8.00 -47.25
C THR A 268 -9.31 8.12 -48.20
N ALA A 269 -8.48 7.09 -48.34
CA ALA A 269 -7.11 7.22 -48.82
C ALA A 269 -6.90 7.05 -50.36
N SER A 270 -7.75 7.68 -51.18
CA SER A 270 -7.68 7.66 -52.65
C SER A 270 -6.64 8.64 -53.23
N MET A 271 -6.49 9.85 -52.65
CA MET A 271 -5.60 10.90 -53.15
C MET A 271 -4.13 10.48 -53.27
N VAL A 272 -3.62 9.68 -52.33
CA VAL A 272 -2.22 9.23 -52.32
C VAL A 272 -1.89 8.34 -53.53
N TRP A 273 -2.85 7.56 -54.03
CA TRP A 273 -2.68 6.78 -55.26
C TRP A 273 -2.61 7.68 -56.51
N ILE A 274 -3.40 8.77 -56.52
CA ILE A 274 -3.36 9.78 -57.59
C ILE A 274 -2.01 10.51 -57.58
N MET A 275 -1.51 10.92 -56.41
CA MET A 275 -0.20 11.57 -56.28
C MET A 275 0.95 10.65 -56.70
N LEU A 276 0.91 9.35 -56.38
CA LEU A 276 1.90 8.37 -56.87
C LEU A 276 1.92 8.31 -58.40
N ALA A 277 0.75 8.21 -59.04
CA ALA A 277 0.64 8.14 -60.50
C ALA A 277 1.20 9.40 -61.19
N VAL A 278 0.95 10.57 -60.62
CA VAL A 278 1.52 11.85 -61.08
C VAL A 278 3.04 11.86 -60.91
N ALA A 279 3.57 11.47 -59.74
CA ALA A 279 5.01 11.47 -59.47
C ALA A 279 5.80 10.51 -60.40
N ILE A 280 5.29 9.30 -60.63
CA ILE A 280 5.89 8.33 -61.56
C ILE A 280 5.89 8.88 -62.99
N THR A 281 4.78 9.50 -63.42
CA THR A 281 4.65 10.08 -64.75
C THR A 281 5.59 11.27 -64.95
N ALA A 282 5.74 12.14 -63.93
CA ALA A 282 6.68 13.26 -63.94
C ALA A 282 8.14 12.79 -64.03
N LEU A 283 8.53 11.72 -63.32
CA LEU A 283 9.87 11.12 -63.42
C LEU A 283 10.16 10.56 -64.81
N ILE A 284 9.19 9.87 -65.42
CA ILE A 284 9.34 9.32 -66.79
C ILE A 284 9.48 10.46 -67.81
N LEU A 285 8.64 11.51 -67.72
CA LEU A 285 8.73 12.69 -68.59
C LEU A 285 10.06 13.46 -68.40
N SER A 286 10.54 13.57 -67.16
CA SER A 286 11.84 14.17 -66.84
C SER A 286 12.99 13.42 -67.51
N ALA A 287 13.05 12.10 -67.38
CA ALA A 287 14.09 11.27 -68.00
C ALA A 287 14.06 11.34 -69.53
N LEU A 288 12.87 11.33 -70.14
CA LEU A 288 12.70 11.51 -71.60
C LEU A 288 13.13 12.92 -72.06
N SER A 289 12.83 13.95 -71.29
CA SER A 289 13.23 15.34 -71.58
C SER A 289 14.75 15.49 -71.50
N ALA A 290 15.38 15.02 -70.43
CA ALA A 290 16.83 15.04 -70.25
C ALA A 290 17.58 14.30 -71.38
N HIS A 291 17.07 13.16 -71.82
CA HIS A 291 17.63 12.44 -72.97
C HIS A 291 17.49 13.21 -74.29
N SER A 292 16.39 13.95 -74.46
CA SER A 292 16.13 14.80 -75.63
C SER A 292 17.03 16.04 -75.66
N THR A 293 17.15 16.77 -74.55
CA THR A 293 18.01 17.96 -74.45
C THR A 293 19.49 17.60 -74.58
N LEU A 294 19.94 16.51 -73.95
CA LEU A 294 21.32 16.03 -74.07
C LEU A 294 21.66 15.61 -75.51
N LYS A 295 20.75 14.95 -76.22
CA LYS A 295 20.92 14.61 -77.65
C LYS A 295 21.04 15.87 -78.52
N LYS A 296 20.26 16.92 -78.23
CA LYS A 296 20.33 18.22 -78.94
C LYS A 296 21.64 18.96 -78.64
N ALA A 297 22.04 19.06 -77.36
CA ALA A 297 23.28 19.72 -76.95
C ALA A 297 24.51 19.02 -77.55
N LEU A 298 24.56 17.69 -77.55
CA LEU A 298 25.69 16.94 -78.10
C LEU A 298 25.81 17.13 -79.62
N ALA A 299 24.69 17.21 -80.36
CA ALA A 299 24.70 17.56 -81.77
C ALA A 299 25.20 19.00 -82.04
N TRP A 300 24.69 19.99 -81.30
CA TRP A 300 25.07 21.41 -81.42
C TRP A 300 26.57 21.67 -81.16
N ASN A 301 27.15 20.99 -80.17
CA ASN A 301 28.58 21.11 -79.89
C ASN A 301 29.44 20.42 -80.97
N LEU A 302 28.96 19.30 -81.55
CA LEU A 302 29.62 18.65 -82.70
C LEU A 302 29.65 19.56 -83.94
N GLU A 303 28.52 20.22 -84.23
CA GLU A 303 28.35 21.13 -85.37
C GLU A 303 29.25 22.37 -85.26
N LYS A 304 29.39 22.93 -84.05
CA LYS A 304 30.28 24.09 -83.81
C LYS A 304 31.77 23.75 -83.90
N LEU A 305 32.19 22.53 -83.52
CA LEU A 305 33.58 22.09 -83.68
C LEU A 305 34.02 22.05 -85.15
N THR A 306 33.13 21.80 -86.11
CA THR A 306 33.49 21.64 -87.53
C THR A 306 33.45 22.92 -88.36
N THR A 307 32.77 23.97 -87.89
CA THR A 307 32.37 25.13 -88.72
C THR A 307 33.26 26.37 -88.61
N THR A 308 34.20 26.45 -87.66
CA THR A 308 34.80 27.73 -87.24
C THR A 308 36.23 28.00 -87.75
N LYS A 309 36.41 28.25 -89.05
CA LYS A 309 37.53 29.08 -89.54
C LYS A 309 37.15 30.57 -89.40
N LYS A 310 37.95 31.34 -88.64
CA LYS A 310 37.77 32.77 -88.33
C LYS A 310 36.48 33.15 -87.57
N SER A 311 36.49 32.96 -86.25
CA SER A 311 35.98 33.96 -85.29
C SER A 311 36.65 33.79 -83.93
N THR A 312 36.73 34.88 -83.17
CA THR A 312 37.01 34.88 -81.71
C THR A 312 35.73 34.53 -80.93
N THR A 313 35.92 34.06 -79.68
CA THR A 313 34.89 33.75 -78.66
C THR A 313 33.70 32.89 -79.11
N VAL A 314 33.77 31.58 -78.85
CA VAL A 314 32.64 30.64 -78.93
C VAL A 314 32.74 29.65 -77.77
N GLY A 315 31.86 29.77 -76.77
CA GLY A 315 31.77 28.82 -75.67
C GLY A 315 30.92 27.59 -76.01
N TYR A 316 31.28 26.44 -75.43
CA TYR A 316 30.59 25.16 -75.61
C TYR A 316 29.59 24.88 -74.47
N THR A 317 28.53 24.13 -74.76
CA THR A 317 27.45 23.82 -73.78
C THR A 317 27.62 22.47 -73.08
N LEU A 318 28.70 21.74 -73.36
CA LEU A 318 29.09 20.51 -72.67
C LEU A 318 30.59 20.56 -72.30
N PRO A 319 30.98 20.17 -71.07
CA PRO A 319 32.39 20.13 -70.65
C PRO A 319 33.28 19.29 -71.57
N GLY A 320 34.56 19.65 -71.65
CA GLY A 320 35.58 18.98 -72.47
C GLY A 320 35.58 19.37 -73.95
N PHE A 321 34.47 19.85 -74.52
CA PHE A 321 34.46 20.37 -75.90
C PHE A 321 35.28 21.66 -76.04
N GLU A 322 35.24 22.52 -75.02
CA GLU A 322 36.11 23.71 -74.88
C GLU A 322 37.60 23.32 -74.95
N GLU A 323 38.00 22.26 -74.26
CA GLU A 323 39.39 21.79 -74.18
C GLU A 323 39.87 21.18 -75.50
N VAL A 324 39.02 20.42 -76.19
CA VAL A 324 39.28 19.90 -77.55
C VAL A 324 39.45 21.06 -78.54
N ALA A 325 38.67 22.13 -78.42
CA ALA A 325 38.79 23.31 -79.26
C ALA A 325 40.05 24.16 -78.95
N GLN A 326 40.47 24.23 -77.68
CA GLN A 326 41.69 24.94 -77.27
C GLN A 326 42.97 24.22 -77.73
N ARG A 327 43.04 22.89 -77.60
CA ARG A 327 44.17 22.06 -78.08
C ARG A 327 44.44 22.16 -79.59
N LEU A 328 43.53 22.79 -80.36
CA LEU A 328 43.63 22.98 -81.81
C LEU A 328 44.18 24.35 -82.25
N LYS A 329 44.48 25.30 -81.33
CA LYS A 329 44.71 26.71 -81.74
C LYS A 329 46.07 27.37 -81.46
N GLU A 330 46.80 27.10 -80.37
CA GLU A 330 47.95 27.95 -80.00
C GLU A 330 49.22 27.23 -79.50
N VAL A 331 50.37 27.72 -79.99
CA VAL A 331 51.74 27.49 -79.52
C VAL A 331 52.60 28.70 -79.98
N PRO A 332 53.36 29.42 -79.12
CA PRO A 332 53.18 29.79 -77.70
C PRO A 332 53.18 31.37 -77.59
N THR A 333 53.59 32.18 -76.59
CA THR A 333 54.24 32.11 -75.24
C THR A 333 54.18 33.51 -74.57
N ILE A 334 54.16 33.62 -73.22
CA ILE A 334 54.71 34.76 -72.39
C ILE A 334 54.04 36.17 -72.53
N THR A 335 53.77 37.04 -71.54
CA THR A 335 53.61 37.12 -70.05
C THR A 335 52.73 38.41 -69.76
N VAL A 336 52.52 39.05 -68.58
CA VAL A 336 53.10 39.03 -67.22
C VAL A 336 52.14 39.56 -66.12
N LYS A 337 52.38 39.13 -64.87
CA LYS A 337 51.93 39.62 -63.53
C LYS A 337 50.82 40.69 -63.37
N SER A 338 49.74 40.33 -62.66
CA SER A 338 49.17 40.96 -61.41
C SER A 338 47.73 40.45 -61.10
N LYS A 339 47.15 40.54 -59.88
CA LYS A 339 47.67 40.33 -58.50
C LYS A 339 46.50 39.90 -57.55
N GLU A 340 46.86 39.14 -56.50
CA GLU A 340 46.22 38.86 -55.17
C GLU A 340 45.48 40.02 -54.44
N PRO A 341 44.70 39.79 -53.34
CA PRO A 341 44.62 38.57 -52.51
C PRO A 341 43.23 38.00 -52.10
N GLU A 342 43.35 36.83 -51.47
CA GLU A 342 42.49 35.94 -50.65
C GLU A 342 42.33 36.46 -49.18
N PRO A 343 41.96 35.71 -48.09
CA PRO A 343 41.43 34.33 -47.90
C PRO A 343 40.29 34.19 -46.83
N GLU A 344 40.11 33.00 -46.24
CA GLU A 344 39.06 32.57 -45.28
C GLU A 344 39.59 32.08 -43.88
N MET A 345 38.66 31.81 -42.95
CA MET A 345 38.62 30.71 -41.93
C MET A 345 39.52 30.59 -40.65
N LEU A 346 38.80 30.43 -39.51
CA LEU A 346 38.87 29.37 -38.45
C LEU A 346 39.84 29.33 -37.23
N VAL A 347 39.23 28.97 -36.07
CA VAL A 347 39.65 28.06 -34.96
C VAL A 347 40.33 28.57 -33.64
N ASP A 348 39.54 28.44 -32.55
CA ASP A 348 39.79 27.96 -31.16
C ASP A 348 40.65 28.61 -30.03
N LEU A 349 40.09 28.41 -28.80
CA LEU A 349 40.68 27.99 -27.49
C LEU A 349 41.09 29.00 -26.37
N VAL A 350 40.56 28.70 -25.16
CA VAL A 350 41.05 28.93 -23.76
C VAL A 350 40.69 30.22 -22.97
N ASP A 351 40.40 30.00 -21.67
CA ASP A 351 40.00 30.88 -20.54
C ASP A 351 41.24 31.07 -19.56
N PRO A 352 41.23 31.54 -18.27
CA PRO A 352 40.17 32.03 -17.36
C PRO A 352 40.55 33.23 -16.43
N LEU A 353 39.74 33.44 -15.36
CA LEU A 353 40.04 33.90 -13.96
C LEU A 353 39.73 35.34 -13.45
N MET A 354 39.21 35.37 -12.19
CA MET A 354 39.11 36.44 -11.16
C MET A 354 38.14 37.64 -11.38
N ASP A 355 37.52 38.28 -10.36
CA ASP A 355 37.64 38.19 -8.87
C ASP A 355 36.34 38.56 -8.09
N ILE A 356 36.06 37.79 -7.01
CA ILE A 356 35.51 38.05 -5.63
C ILE A 356 34.50 39.21 -5.32
N ILE A 357 33.74 39.01 -4.21
CA ILE A 357 33.00 39.95 -3.30
C ILE A 357 31.45 39.89 -3.48
N ASN A 358 30.60 39.63 -2.48
CA ASN A 358 30.78 39.37 -1.01
C ASN A 358 29.75 38.34 -0.45
N SER A 359 29.65 38.19 0.88
CA SER A 359 28.71 37.32 1.62
C SER A 359 28.04 38.00 2.84
N GLY A 360 27.08 37.32 3.48
CA GLY A 360 26.58 37.67 4.83
C GLY A 360 25.23 37.05 5.26
N PRO A 361 25.21 36.07 6.20
CA PRO A 361 24.04 35.69 6.98
C PRO A 361 24.03 36.33 8.38
N LEU A 362 22.89 36.28 9.08
CA LEU A 362 22.67 36.88 10.41
C LEU A 362 23.12 35.95 11.55
N THR A 363 23.51 36.53 12.68
CA THR A 363 23.91 35.82 13.91
C THR A 363 22.72 35.51 14.83
N LEU A 364 22.81 34.38 15.53
CA LEU A 364 21.95 34.00 16.65
C LEU A 364 22.72 34.27 17.96
N ASP A 365 22.04 34.80 18.98
CA ASP A 365 22.61 35.05 20.30
C ASP A 365 21.53 34.90 21.39
N GLU A 366 21.96 34.79 22.64
CA GLU A 366 21.14 34.67 23.87
C GLU A 366 20.23 33.43 23.99
N LEU A 367 20.77 32.36 24.57
CA LEU A 367 20.39 31.91 25.93
C LEU A 367 21.30 30.75 26.39
N THR A 368 22.16 31.00 27.38
CA THR A 368 22.94 29.97 28.07
C THR A 368 22.74 30.08 29.58
N ASN A 369 22.38 28.96 30.22
CA ASN A 369 22.77 28.53 31.57
C ASN A 369 21.83 27.41 32.04
N ASP A 370 22.27 26.16 31.96
CA ASP A 370 22.50 25.42 33.20
C ASP A 370 23.62 24.37 33.01
N LYS A 371 24.07 23.74 34.09
CA LYS A 371 25.27 22.88 34.07
C LYS A 371 24.95 21.41 33.82
N PRO A 372 25.77 20.67 33.03
CA PRO A 372 25.72 19.22 33.02
C PRO A 372 26.11 18.65 34.40
N ALA A 373 25.50 17.53 34.78
CA ALA A 373 25.64 16.91 36.09
C ALA A 373 27.00 16.22 36.31
N GLU A 374 27.32 15.94 37.57
CA GLU A 374 28.57 15.30 37.99
C GLU A 374 28.63 13.81 37.58
N ASN A 375 29.86 13.29 37.42
CA ASN A 375 30.21 11.94 36.96
C ASN A 375 29.23 10.82 37.38
N VAL A 376 28.35 10.40 36.47
CA VAL A 376 27.58 9.17 36.63
C VAL A 376 28.50 7.97 36.41
N VAL A 377 28.70 7.15 37.45
CA VAL A 377 29.48 5.91 37.35
C VAL A 377 28.63 4.84 36.68
N LEU A 378 29.02 4.45 35.48
CA LEU A 378 28.40 3.34 34.74
C LEU A 378 28.57 2.00 35.48
N PRO A 379 27.63 1.04 35.35
CA PRO A 379 27.70 -0.23 36.05
C PRO A 379 28.83 -1.10 35.49
N ASN A 380 29.72 -1.59 36.37
CA ASN A 380 30.87 -2.45 35.98
C ASN A 380 30.46 -3.81 35.38
N GLN A 381 29.22 -4.24 35.59
CA GLN A 381 28.62 -5.46 35.03
C GLN A 381 27.13 -5.22 34.79
N LEU A 382 26.58 -5.80 33.71
CA LEU A 382 25.15 -5.86 33.44
C LEU A 382 24.62 -7.28 33.72
N PRO A 383 23.36 -7.46 34.14
CA PRO A 383 22.74 -8.78 34.18
C PRO A 383 22.36 -9.22 32.76
N ASP A 384 23.09 -10.16 32.18
CA ASP A 384 22.85 -10.66 30.81
C ASP A 384 21.40 -11.11 30.55
N SER A 385 20.70 -11.55 31.61
CA SER A 385 19.28 -11.98 31.63
C SER A 385 18.27 -10.92 31.17
N ILE A 386 18.60 -9.62 31.23
CA ILE A 386 17.63 -8.57 30.91
C ILE A 386 17.50 -8.28 29.42
N PHE A 387 18.50 -8.57 28.59
CA PHE A 387 18.51 -8.25 27.16
C PHE A 387 17.89 -9.41 26.36
N ARG A 388 16.59 -9.32 26.09
CA ARG A 388 15.79 -10.42 25.52
C ARG A 388 15.57 -10.25 24.02
N ALA A 389 14.76 -11.13 23.42
CA ALA A 389 14.52 -11.15 21.99
C ALA A 389 13.70 -9.97 21.44
N TYR A 390 12.91 -9.27 22.26
CA TYR A 390 11.97 -8.22 21.82
C TYR A 390 11.95 -6.96 22.69
N ASP A 391 12.54 -7.04 23.88
CA ASP A 391 12.54 -6.00 24.91
C ASP A 391 13.75 -6.15 25.84
N ILE A 392 13.91 -5.17 26.73
CA ILE A 392 14.69 -5.33 27.95
C ILE A 392 13.72 -5.58 29.11
N ARG A 393 13.97 -6.57 29.98
CA ARG A 393 12.98 -7.03 30.98
C ARG A 393 13.64 -7.71 32.19
N GLY A 394 13.36 -7.21 33.39
CA GLY A 394 13.95 -7.75 34.63
C GLY A 394 13.26 -7.26 35.91
N LEU A 395 13.76 -7.71 37.05
CA LEU A 395 13.34 -7.25 38.38
C LEU A 395 13.71 -5.78 38.56
N ALA A 396 12.73 -4.95 38.93
CA ALA A 396 12.85 -3.50 38.90
C ALA A 396 13.98 -2.99 39.81
N GLU A 397 14.04 -3.45 41.06
CA GLU A 397 14.95 -2.91 42.08
C GLU A 397 16.35 -3.54 42.05
N SER A 398 16.51 -4.76 41.50
CA SER A 398 17.78 -5.50 41.54
C SER A 398 18.49 -5.63 40.18
N GLU A 399 17.74 -5.64 39.07
CA GLU A 399 18.32 -5.73 37.72
C GLU A 399 18.21 -4.38 36.99
N LEU A 400 17.05 -3.72 37.04
CA LEU A 400 16.78 -2.40 36.42
C LEU A 400 17.06 -1.23 37.38
N THR A 401 18.24 -1.26 37.99
CA THR A 401 18.76 -0.18 38.84
C THR A 401 18.93 1.12 38.05
N ASP A 402 18.95 2.27 38.73
CA ASP A 402 19.13 3.58 38.08
C ASP A 402 20.42 3.65 37.24
N GLN A 403 21.49 2.97 37.66
CA GLN A 403 22.74 2.85 36.90
C GLN A 403 22.59 1.97 35.64
N THR A 404 21.89 0.84 35.75
CA THR A 404 21.55 -0.03 34.61
C THR A 404 20.75 0.76 33.57
N VAL A 405 19.69 1.44 34.04
CA VAL A 405 18.74 2.17 33.17
C VAL A 405 19.40 3.38 32.52
N PHE A 406 20.24 4.14 33.25
CA PHE A 406 21.01 5.24 32.67
C PHE A 406 21.97 4.75 31.57
N ALA A 407 22.67 3.64 31.77
CA ALA A 407 23.56 3.07 30.76
C ALA A 407 22.80 2.58 29.51
N ILE A 408 21.64 1.93 29.70
CA ILE A 408 20.74 1.55 28.60
C ILE A 408 20.24 2.79 27.84
N ALA A 409 19.86 3.84 28.55
CA ALA A 409 19.40 5.09 27.96
C ALA A 409 20.49 5.78 27.13
N MET A 410 21.72 5.88 27.64
CA MET A 410 22.87 6.38 26.89
C MET A 410 23.08 5.59 25.58
N ALA A 411 22.92 4.26 25.61
CA ALA A 411 23.05 3.43 24.41
C ALA A 411 21.90 3.65 23.40
N ILE A 412 20.65 3.72 23.88
CA ILE A 412 19.47 3.96 23.04
C ILE A 412 19.53 5.33 22.37
N GLY A 413 19.85 6.39 23.12
CA GLY A 413 19.95 7.75 22.58
C GLY A 413 21.09 7.89 21.57
N SER A 414 22.22 7.21 21.80
CA SER A 414 23.33 7.15 20.84
C SER A 414 22.94 6.40 19.55
N GLU A 415 22.33 5.21 19.66
CA GLU A 415 21.83 4.44 18.51
C GLU A 415 20.79 5.25 17.71
N ALA A 416 19.93 6.02 18.38
CA ALA A 416 18.99 6.91 17.73
C ALA A 416 19.69 8.04 16.94
N LEU A 417 20.71 8.69 17.53
CA LEU A 417 21.53 9.68 16.84
C LEU A 417 22.27 9.10 15.63
N ASP A 418 22.80 7.87 15.72
CA ASP A 418 23.42 7.15 14.60
C ASP A 418 22.41 6.84 13.48
N ASN A 419 21.13 6.61 13.83
CA ASN A 419 20.02 6.48 12.89
C ASN A 419 19.39 7.85 12.49
N GLY A 420 20.00 8.98 12.84
CA GLY A 420 19.55 10.32 12.48
C GLY A 420 18.25 10.77 13.18
N GLN A 421 18.00 10.26 14.38
CA GLN A 421 16.82 10.55 15.21
C GLN A 421 17.23 11.42 16.40
N GLN A 422 17.06 12.74 16.26
CA GLN A 422 17.48 13.72 17.27
C GLN A 422 16.64 13.68 18.56
N SER A 423 15.38 13.26 18.49
CA SER A 423 14.46 13.27 19.65
C SER A 423 13.80 11.90 19.86
N ILE A 424 13.56 11.51 21.11
CA ILE A 424 12.90 10.25 21.51
C ILE A 424 11.72 10.54 22.44
N ILE A 425 10.60 9.86 22.21
CA ILE A 425 9.44 9.87 23.11
C ILE A 425 9.68 8.96 24.31
N VAL A 426 9.35 9.42 25.53
CA VAL A 426 9.42 8.60 26.74
C VAL A 426 8.02 8.44 27.34
N ALA A 427 7.61 7.19 27.57
CA ALA A 427 6.35 6.82 28.22
C ALA A 427 6.60 5.74 29.30
N ALA A 428 5.66 5.56 30.22
CA ALA A 428 5.73 4.49 31.21
C ALA A 428 4.36 3.94 31.66
N ASP A 429 4.33 2.70 32.16
CA ASP A 429 3.12 2.09 32.74
C ASP A 429 2.84 2.55 34.19
N GLY A 430 1.78 2.00 34.80
CA GLY A 430 1.31 2.38 36.14
C GLY A 430 2.12 1.84 37.32
N ARG A 431 3.23 1.13 37.11
CA ARG A 431 3.96 0.45 38.20
C ARG A 431 4.67 1.42 39.14
N HIS A 432 4.76 1.06 40.42
CA HIS A 432 5.45 1.87 41.42
C HIS A 432 6.94 2.12 41.12
N SER A 433 7.60 1.26 40.35
CA SER A 433 8.99 1.43 39.87
C SER A 433 9.11 2.30 38.61
N SER A 434 8.04 2.43 37.81
CA SER A 434 8.06 3.14 36.53
C SER A 434 8.45 4.63 36.64
N PRO A 435 8.02 5.41 37.65
CA PRO A 435 8.51 6.78 37.87
C PRO A 435 10.02 6.90 38.12
N ARG A 436 10.63 5.94 38.83
CA ARG A 436 12.08 5.89 39.08
C ARG A 436 12.83 5.60 37.78
N ILE A 437 12.43 4.53 37.10
CA ILE A 437 13.06 4.07 35.85
C ILE A 437 12.91 5.15 34.76
N ARG A 438 11.75 5.81 34.65
CA ARG A 438 11.53 6.96 33.74
C ARG A 438 12.49 8.11 34.01
N LYS A 439 12.73 8.49 35.26
CA LYS A 439 13.70 9.53 35.60
C LYS A 439 15.14 9.16 35.17
N ALA A 440 15.56 7.91 35.38
CA ALA A 440 16.89 7.44 34.97
C ALA A 440 17.02 7.35 33.44
N MET A 441 15.95 6.94 32.74
CA MET A 441 15.88 6.90 31.27
C MET A 441 16.02 8.30 30.66
N ILE A 442 15.21 9.27 31.11
CA ILE A 442 15.27 10.66 30.63
C ILE A 442 16.69 11.23 30.79
N ALA A 443 17.31 11.03 31.96
CA ALA A 443 18.64 11.57 32.26
C ALA A 443 19.73 11.00 31.35
N GLY A 444 19.68 9.70 31.00
CA GLY A 444 20.66 9.10 30.09
C GLY A 444 20.45 9.48 28.63
N LEU A 445 19.19 9.62 28.18
CA LEU A 445 18.87 10.10 26.84
C LEU A 445 19.41 11.53 26.61
N GLN A 446 19.11 12.45 27.53
CA GLN A 446 19.64 13.81 27.46
C GLN A 446 21.18 13.84 27.49
N ALA A 447 21.82 13.02 28.32
CA ALA A 447 23.28 12.95 28.44
C ALA A 447 23.98 12.38 27.19
N SER A 448 23.29 11.57 26.37
CA SER A 448 23.80 11.20 25.03
C SER A 448 23.68 12.30 23.98
N GLY A 449 22.93 13.38 24.26
CA GLY A 449 22.65 14.48 23.33
C GLY A 449 21.31 14.37 22.60
N THR A 450 20.45 13.43 23.02
CA THR A 450 19.13 13.17 22.41
C THR A 450 18.04 13.93 23.15
N ASP A 451 17.18 14.64 22.43
CA ASP A 451 16.07 15.38 23.03
C ASP A 451 14.97 14.44 23.50
N VAL A 452 14.31 14.78 24.60
CA VAL A 452 13.30 13.94 25.23
C VAL A 452 11.91 14.58 25.16
N ILE A 453 10.96 13.82 24.61
CA ILE A 453 9.53 14.17 24.55
C ILE A 453 8.76 13.27 25.51
N ASP A 454 8.53 13.74 26.72
CA ASP A 454 7.97 12.94 27.80
C ASP A 454 6.43 13.03 27.82
N ILE A 455 5.75 11.91 27.53
CA ILE A 455 4.29 11.81 27.52
C ILE A 455 3.69 11.27 28.83
N GLY A 456 4.51 11.02 29.84
CA GLY A 456 4.07 10.62 31.17
C GLY A 456 3.72 9.14 31.32
N ALA A 457 2.75 8.86 32.20
CA ALA A 457 2.22 7.50 32.39
C ALA A 457 1.10 7.26 31.37
N GLN A 458 1.29 6.30 30.46
CA GLN A 458 0.43 6.04 29.30
C GLN A 458 0.47 4.54 28.93
N PRO A 459 -0.57 3.99 28.29
CA PRO A 459 -0.49 2.68 27.64
C PRO A 459 0.58 2.63 26.53
N THR A 460 1.15 1.45 26.31
CA THR A 460 2.13 1.16 25.24
C THR A 460 1.67 1.64 23.85
N PRO A 461 0.43 1.40 23.38
CA PRO A 461 -0.01 1.93 22.09
C PRO A 461 -0.03 3.45 21.99
N LEU A 462 -0.14 4.21 23.11
CA LEU A 462 -0.06 5.68 23.06
C LEU A 462 1.37 6.18 22.85
N MET A 463 2.38 5.42 23.30
CA MET A 463 3.77 5.70 22.93
C MET A 463 3.98 5.50 21.43
N TYR A 464 3.50 4.39 20.87
CA TYR A 464 3.57 4.14 19.43
C TYR A 464 2.78 5.17 18.61
N PHE A 465 1.56 5.54 19.03
CA PHE A 465 0.77 6.62 18.43
C PHE A 465 1.53 7.96 18.44
N ALA A 466 2.16 8.31 19.55
CA ALA A 466 2.97 9.52 19.65
C ALA A 466 4.13 9.52 18.63
N THR A 467 4.76 8.37 18.33
CA THR A 467 5.79 8.26 17.26
C THR A 467 5.28 8.43 15.83
N HIS A 468 3.98 8.67 15.65
CA HIS A 468 3.36 9.04 14.37
C HIS A 468 2.72 10.44 14.35
N GLN A 469 2.37 11.02 15.52
CA GLN A 469 1.78 12.36 15.61
C GLN A 469 2.81 13.46 15.93
N LEU A 470 3.85 13.12 16.70
CA LEU A 470 4.96 14.00 17.02
C LEU A 470 6.07 13.72 16.00
N ASN A 471 6.87 14.72 15.63
CA ASN A 471 7.81 14.64 14.50
C ASN A 471 9.09 13.82 14.78
N THR A 472 8.98 12.72 15.53
CA THR A 472 10.01 11.69 15.70
C THR A 472 9.38 10.30 15.56
N GLN A 473 10.07 9.40 14.87
CA GLN A 473 9.66 8.00 14.71
C GLN A 473 10.32 7.09 15.76
N SER A 474 10.71 7.66 16.91
CA SER A 474 11.51 6.97 17.93
C SER A 474 10.93 7.18 19.33
N GLY A 475 10.89 6.11 20.11
CA GLY A 475 10.26 6.11 21.42
C GLY A 475 10.63 4.90 22.29
N VAL A 476 10.65 5.13 23.60
CA VAL A 476 10.83 4.11 24.63
C VAL A 476 9.62 4.07 25.55
N MET A 477 9.16 2.86 25.82
CA MET A 477 8.05 2.61 26.74
C MET A 477 8.55 1.75 27.89
N ILE A 478 8.42 2.28 29.10
CA ILE A 478 8.85 1.64 30.34
C ILE A 478 7.68 0.84 30.89
N THR A 479 7.78 -0.48 30.84
CA THR A 479 6.63 -1.37 31.05
C THR A 479 7.06 -2.71 31.61
N GLY A 480 6.36 -3.18 32.63
CA GLY A 480 6.37 -4.60 33.02
C GLY A 480 5.29 -5.44 32.32
N SER A 481 4.38 -4.84 31.55
CA SER A 481 3.28 -5.52 30.84
C SER A 481 2.46 -6.39 31.80
N HIS A 482 2.14 -7.62 31.43
CA HIS A 482 1.44 -8.64 32.21
C HIS A 482 2.27 -9.32 33.32
N ASN A 483 3.56 -9.00 33.51
CA ASN A 483 4.38 -9.62 34.57
C ASN A 483 3.95 -9.18 36.00
N PRO A 484 4.31 -9.94 37.05
CA PRO A 484 4.13 -9.52 38.46
C PRO A 484 4.72 -8.13 38.78
N ALA A 485 4.21 -7.47 39.82
CA ALA A 485 4.46 -6.06 40.15
C ALA A 485 5.95 -5.68 40.26
N GLU A 486 6.77 -6.59 40.78
CA GLU A 486 8.21 -6.42 40.98
C GLU A 486 9.04 -6.38 39.67
N TYR A 487 8.45 -6.76 38.54
CA TYR A 487 9.09 -6.66 37.22
C TYR A 487 8.86 -5.30 36.56
N ASN A 488 9.83 -4.87 35.75
CA ASN A 488 9.66 -3.81 34.78
C ASN A 488 10.48 -4.12 33.51
N GLY A 489 10.52 -3.21 32.54
CA GLY A 489 11.16 -3.42 31.25
C GLY A 489 11.11 -2.19 30.36
N ILE A 490 11.69 -2.30 29.17
CA ILE A 490 11.82 -1.23 28.18
C ILE A 490 11.52 -1.83 26.80
N LYS A 491 10.41 -1.42 26.17
CA LYS A 491 10.10 -1.63 24.75
C LYS A 491 10.68 -0.44 23.96
N ILE A 492 11.36 -0.68 22.83
CA ILE A 492 12.16 0.33 22.12
C ILE A 492 11.78 0.39 20.64
N VAL A 493 11.57 1.60 20.12
CA VAL A 493 11.42 1.91 18.68
C VAL A 493 12.42 3.00 18.31
N ILE A 494 13.16 2.80 17.21
CA ILE A 494 14.07 3.80 16.64
C ILE A 494 13.81 3.90 15.13
N GLY A 495 13.58 5.10 14.61
CA GLY A 495 13.39 5.34 13.18
C GLY A 495 12.25 4.52 12.55
N GLY A 496 11.17 4.29 13.29
CA GLY A 496 10.01 3.49 12.89
C GLY A 496 10.19 1.97 13.03
N LYS A 497 11.33 1.50 13.54
CA LYS A 497 11.63 0.06 13.73
C LYS A 497 11.57 -0.31 15.20
N ALA A 498 10.71 -1.26 15.56
CA ALA A 498 10.74 -1.89 16.88
C ALA A 498 11.99 -2.79 16.99
N LEU A 499 12.83 -2.57 18.00
CA LEU A 499 14.05 -3.35 18.16
C LEU A 499 13.74 -4.81 18.55
N SER A 500 14.56 -5.74 18.06
CA SER A 500 14.49 -7.16 18.40
C SER A 500 15.81 -7.87 18.05
N GLY A 501 15.98 -9.08 18.58
CA GLY A 501 17.13 -9.95 18.33
C GLY A 501 18.47 -9.25 18.52
N ASP A 502 19.30 -9.33 17.49
CA ASP A 502 20.66 -8.79 17.46
C ASP A 502 20.72 -7.30 17.81
N ALA A 503 19.72 -6.49 17.40
CA ALA A 503 19.70 -5.05 17.70
C ALA A 503 19.61 -4.74 19.20
N ILE A 504 18.97 -5.60 20.00
CA ILE A 504 18.93 -5.45 21.47
C ILE A 504 20.27 -5.91 22.09
N GLN A 505 20.96 -6.87 21.48
CA GLN A 505 22.30 -7.26 21.90
C GLN A 505 23.34 -6.19 21.51
N SER A 506 23.19 -5.50 20.38
CA SER A 506 24.06 -4.37 20.01
C SER A 506 24.00 -3.23 21.04
N LEU A 507 22.83 -2.94 21.64
CA LEU A 507 22.74 -1.98 22.76
C LEU A 507 23.57 -2.44 23.98
N LYS A 508 23.56 -3.74 24.31
CA LYS A 508 24.41 -4.32 25.37
C LYS A 508 25.90 -4.20 25.04
N GLU A 509 26.29 -4.53 23.81
CA GLU A 509 27.68 -4.40 23.33
C GLU A 509 28.15 -2.94 23.37
N ARG A 510 27.29 -2.00 22.96
CA ARG A 510 27.53 -0.54 23.01
C ARG A 510 27.89 -0.08 24.42
N ILE A 511 27.13 -0.52 25.44
CA ILE A 511 27.43 -0.27 26.86
C ILE A 511 28.76 -0.90 27.30
N LEU A 512 28.98 -2.18 27.00
CA LEU A 512 30.19 -2.90 27.43
C LEU A 512 31.47 -2.28 26.83
N ASN A 513 31.39 -1.79 25.59
CA ASN A 513 32.49 -1.11 24.91
C ASN A 513 32.70 0.35 25.37
N ASN A 514 31.78 0.91 26.15
CA ASN A 514 31.69 2.35 26.47
C ASN A 514 31.64 3.24 25.22
N ASP A 515 31.08 2.71 24.12
CA ASP A 515 30.71 3.51 22.97
C ASP A 515 29.45 4.30 23.34
N PHE A 516 29.54 5.63 23.38
CA PHE A 516 28.43 6.52 23.66
C PHE A 516 28.59 7.87 22.93
N ALA A 517 27.51 8.36 22.33
CA ALA A 517 27.34 9.77 22.09
C ALA A 517 27.30 10.52 23.44
N ASN A 518 27.74 11.79 23.45
CA ASN A 518 27.82 12.61 24.65
C ASN A 518 27.33 14.02 24.30
N GLY A 519 26.40 14.55 25.07
CA GLY A 519 25.79 15.85 24.80
C GLY A 519 24.87 16.33 25.92
N SER A 520 23.91 17.19 25.55
CA SER A 520 22.85 17.68 26.44
C SER A 520 21.62 17.98 25.58
N GLY A 521 20.79 16.96 25.35
CA GLY A 521 19.53 17.10 24.63
C GLY A 521 18.46 17.84 25.46
N ASP A 522 17.51 18.48 24.77
CA ASP A 522 16.41 19.21 25.40
C ASP A 522 15.40 18.28 26.09
N TYR A 523 14.55 18.84 26.95
CA TYR A 523 13.43 18.12 27.58
C TYR A 523 12.13 18.91 27.46
N GLN A 524 11.09 18.26 26.95
CA GLN A 524 9.72 18.78 26.94
C GLN A 524 8.71 17.72 27.38
N THR A 525 7.52 18.16 27.79
CA THR A 525 6.39 17.28 28.12
C THR A 525 5.26 17.50 27.13
N GLN A 526 4.53 16.44 26.78
CA GLN A 526 3.42 16.51 25.82
C GLN A 526 2.25 15.64 26.28
N LEU A 527 1.04 16.20 26.28
CA LEU A 527 -0.19 15.41 26.45
C LEU A 527 -0.64 14.87 25.09
N ILE A 528 -0.98 13.58 25.03
CA ILE A 528 -1.35 12.88 23.79
C ILE A 528 -2.62 12.03 23.94
N ASP A 529 -3.16 11.92 25.16
CA ASP A 529 -4.29 11.06 25.50
C ASP A 529 -5.58 11.47 24.77
N GLN A 530 -5.95 12.76 24.80
CA GLN A 530 -7.12 13.22 24.05
C GLN A 530 -6.87 13.18 22.53
N ALA A 531 -5.64 13.43 22.06
CA ALA A 531 -5.33 13.34 20.63
C ALA A 531 -5.46 11.89 20.09
N TYR A 532 -5.14 10.90 20.93
CA TYR A 532 -5.36 9.48 20.66
C TYR A 532 -6.86 9.14 20.59
N ILE A 533 -7.63 9.56 21.61
CA ILE A 533 -9.09 9.36 21.64
C ILE A 533 -9.75 10.04 20.44
N ASP A 534 -9.43 11.32 20.20
CA ASP A 534 -9.92 12.13 19.07
C ASP A 534 -9.65 11.42 17.73
N PHE A 535 -8.47 10.83 17.52
CA PHE A 535 -8.18 10.11 16.28
C PHE A 535 -9.09 8.89 16.11
N ILE A 536 -9.28 8.11 17.18
CA ILE A 536 -10.13 6.91 17.15
C ILE A 536 -11.60 7.28 16.94
N ILE A 537 -12.17 8.23 17.69
CA ILE A 537 -13.60 8.61 17.52
C ILE A 537 -13.89 9.28 16.17
N ASN A 538 -12.89 9.89 15.51
CA ASN A 538 -13.04 10.44 14.16
C ASN A 538 -12.86 9.39 13.04
N ASP A 539 -12.39 8.18 13.35
CA ASP A 539 -12.28 7.06 12.41
C ASP A 539 -13.26 5.90 12.69
N VAL A 540 -13.66 5.66 13.94
CA VAL A 540 -14.47 4.50 14.34
C VAL A 540 -15.95 4.88 14.46
N ALA A 541 -16.82 4.26 13.65
CA ALA A 541 -18.23 4.66 13.53
C ALA A 541 -19.20 3.68 14.22
N ILE A 542 -19.65 4.04 15.42
CA ILE A 542 -20.62 3.24 16.17
C ILE A 542 -22.05 3.46 15.63
N ALA A 543 -22.67 2.40 15.12
CA ALA A 543 -24.01 2.44 14.54
C ALA A 543 -25.13 2.22 15.57
N GLN A 544 -24.88 1.44 16.62
CA GLN A 544 -25.79 1.29 17.76
C GLN A 544 -24.96 1.27 19.06
N PRO A 545 -25.37 2.00 20.11
CA PRO A 545 -24.74 1.86 21.41
C PRO A 545 -24.77 0.41 21.91
N LEU A 546 -23.59 -0.08 22.29
CA LEU A 546 -23.40 -1.35 22.97
C LEU A 546 -23.10 -1.09 24.46
N LYS A 547 -23.53 -2.01 25.32
CA LYS A 547 -23.19 -2.04 26.73
C LYS A 547 -22.00 -2.96 26.93
N ILE A 548 -20.91 -2.44 27.48
CA ILE A 548 -19.65 -3.17 27.59
C ILE A 548 -19.10 -3.13 29.03
N VAL A 549 -18.50 -4.23 29.46
CA VAL A 549 -17.64 -4.23 30.66
C VAL A 549 -16.19 -4.10 30.21
N ILE A 550 -15.43 -3.19 30.82
CA ILE A 550 -13.99 -3.03 30.59
C ILE A 550 -13.25 -3.44 31.85
N ASP A 551 -12.45 -4.50 31.74
CA ASP A 551 -11.50 -4.92 32.76
C ASP A 551 -10.08 -4.42 32.40
N ALA A 552 -9.46 -3.67 33.31
CA ALA A 552 -8.08 -3.21 33.14
C ALA A 552 -7.08 -3.96 34.04
N GLY A 553 -7.53 -4.82 34.96
CA GLY A 553 -6.67 -5.50 35.94
C GLY A 553 -5.74 -4.57 36.72
N ASN A 554 -6.19 -3.34 37.03
CA ASN A 554 -5.42 -2.24 37.61
C ASN A 554 -4.24 -1.70 36.75
N GLY A 555 -4.13 -2.13 35.49
CA GLY A 555 -3.17 -1.63 34.50
C GLY A 555 -3.45 -0.20 34.01
N ILE A 556 -2.48 0.39 33.31
CA ILE A 556 -2.49 1.80 32.90
C ILE A 556 -3.63 2.16 31.91
N THR A 557 -4.20 1.16 31.22
CA THR A 557 -5.36 1.31 30.33
C THR A 557 -6.60 1.82 31.06
N GLY A 558 -6.74 1.58 32.36
CA GLY A 558 -7.87 2.05 33.17
C GLY A 558 -8.06 3.58 33.17
N ALA A 559 -6.98 4.34 32.98
CA ALA A 559 -7.02 5.81 32.89
C ALA A 559 -7.56 6.35 31.54
N ILE A 560 -7.74 5.51 30.52
CA ILE A 560 -8.06 5.93 29.14
C ILE A 560 -9.21 5.15 28.55
N ALA A 561 -9.21 3.82 28.65
CA ALA A 561 -10.18 2.97 27.96
C ALA A 561 -11.64 3.30 28.33
N PRO A 562 -12.04 3.51 29.61
CA PRO A 562 -13.42 3.87 29.92
C PRO A 562 -13.88 5.15 29.19
N ARG A 563 -13.07 6.22 29.25
CA ARG A 563 -13.34 7.49 28.54
C ARG A 563 -13.42 7.28 27.02
N LEU A 564 -12.48 6.54 26.43
CA LEU A 564 -12.49 6.24 24.99
C LEU A 564 -13.82 5.60 24.55
N PHE A 565 -14.30 4.58 25.26
CA PHE A 565 -15.52 3.89 24.88
C PHE A 565 -16.80 4.66 25.25
N GLU A 566 -16.79 5.49 26.28
CA GLU A 566 -17.86 6.45 26.58
C GLU A 566 -17.97 7.52 25.47
N GLU A 567 -16.84 8.06 24.99
CA GLU A 567 -16.80 9.03 23.87
C GLU A 567 -17.16 8.39 22.51
N LEU A 568 -16.88 7.09 22.32
CA LEU A 568 -17.44 6.27 21.22
C LEU A 568 -18.95 5.96 21.40
N GLY A 569 -19.57 6.33 22.52
CA GLY A 569 -21.01 6.22 22.77
C GLY A 569 -21.49 4.87 23.34
N CYS A 570 -20.60 4.07 23.93
CA CYS A 570 -20.96 2.84 24.64
C CYS A 570 -21.52 3.14 26.05
N GLU A 571 -22.30 2.21 26.61
CA GLU A 571 -22.56 2.18 28.05
C GLU A 571 -21.46 1.34 28.73
N VAL A 572 -20.48 2.03 29.34
CA VAL A 572 -19.30 1.38 29.94
C VAL A 572 -19.55 1.03 31.41
N ILE A 573 -19.14 -0.18 31.80
CA ILE A 573 -18.99 -0.61 33.18
C ILE A 573 -17.50 -0.83 33.46
N PRO A 574 -16.84 0.04 34.25
CA PRO A 574 -15.44 -0.14 34.60
C PRO A 574 -15.29 -1.25 35.65
N LEU A 575 -14.33 -2.14 35.42
CA LEU A 575 -13.88 -3.19 36.32
C LEU A 575 -12.36 -3.03 36.50
N TYR A 576 -11.92 -2.84 37.75
CA TYR A 576 -10.50 -2.66 38.10
C TYR A 576 -9.76 -1.57 37.28
N CYS A 577 -10.46 -0.50 36.87
CA CYS A 577 -9.90 0.60 36.08
C CYS A 577 -9.13 1.66 36.88
N GLU A 578 -9.13 1.60 38.21
CA GLU A 578 -8.23 2.41 39.04
C GLU A 578 -6.79 1.88 38.87
N VAL A 579 -5.87 2.73 38.42
CA VAL A 579 -4.48 2.32 38.14
C VAL A 579 -3.73 2.08 39.45
N ASP A 580 -3.33 0.84 39.70
CA ASP A 580 -2.65 0.42 40.93
C ASP A 580 -1.55 -0.61 40.62
N GLY A 581 -0.30 -0.22 40.93
CA GLY A 581 0.90 -0.98 40.60
C GLY A 581 1.11 -2.24 41.42
N ASP A 582 0.37 -2.42 42.53
CA ASP A 582 0.35 -3.66 43.32
C ASP A 582 -0.55 -4.75 42.70
N PHE A 583 -1.35 -4.42 41.67
CA PHE A 583 -2.34 -5.30 41.01
C PHE A 583 -3.25 -6.10 41.98
N PRO A 584 -3.97 -5.42 42.90
CA PRO A 584 -4.56 -6.04 44.09
C PRO A 584 -5.75 -7.00 43.86
N ASN A 585 -6.23 -7.18 42.63
CA ASN A 585 -7.41 -8.01 42.32
C ASN A 585 -7.01 -9.32 41.61
N HIS A 586 -6.50 -9.21 40.39
CA HIS A 586 -5.82 -10.28 39.65
C HIS A 586 -4.71 -9.67 38.80
N HIS A 587 -3.78 -10.49 38.30
CA HIS A 587 -2.79 -10.01 37.34
C HIS A 587 -3.47 -9.53 36.06
N PRO A 588 -3.01 -8.44 35.42
CA PRO A 588 -3.51 -8.00 34.13
C PRO A 588 -2.89 -8.84 33.00
N ASP A 589 -3.26 -10.12 32.95
CA ASP A 589 -2.98 -11.04 31.85
C ASP A 589 -4.31 -11.62 31.32
N PRO A 590 -4.89 -11.08 30.24
CA PRO A 590 -6.14 -11.56 29.68
C PRO A 590 -6.01 -12.92 28.97
N THR A 591 -4.79 -13.46 28.78
CA THR A 591 -4.59 -14.78 28.18
C THR A 591 -4.85 -15.93 29.17
N VAL A 592 -4.91 -15.62 30.47
CA VAL A 592 -5.16 -16.58 31.55
C VAL A 592 -6.63 -16.55 31.93
N GLU A 593 -7.36 -17.61 31.53
CA GLU A 593 -8.81 -17.81 31.79
C GLU A 593 -9.25 -17.55 33.25
N ALA A 594 -8.38 -17.80 34.23
CA ALA A 594 -8.68 -17.56 35.64
C ALA A 594 -8.84 -16.06 35.98
N ASN A 595 -8.15 -15.17 35.27
CA ASN A 595 -8.25 -13.71 35.46
C ASN A 595 -9.57 -13.18 34.88
N LEU A 596 -10.03 -13.73 33.75
CA LEU A 596 -11.30 -13.34 33.09
C LEU A 596 -12.57 -13.68 33.89
N LYS A 597 -12.44 -14.35 35.04
CA LYS A 597 -13.55 -14.82 35.88
C LYS A 597 -14.44 -13.69 36.38
N ASP A 598 -13.86 -12.58 36.82
CA ASP A 598 -14.62 -11.46 37.38
C ASP A 598 -15.28 -10.61 36.26
N LEU A 599 -14.60 -10.46 35.11
CA LEU A 599 -15.21 -9.94 33.87
C LEU A 599 -16.42 -10.77 33.43
N LYS A 600 -16.29 -12.10 33.37
CA LYS A 600 -17.40 -13.01 33.02
C LYS A 600 -18.60 -12.88 33.95
N ARG A 601 -18.37 -12.73 35.26
CA ARG A 601 -19.45 -12.40 36.20
C ARG A 601 -20.06 -11.04 35.89
N ALA A 602 -19.24 -10.01 35.72
CA ALA A 602 -19.71 -8.64 35.50
C ALA A 602 -20.54 -8.48 34.21
N VAL A 603 -20.17 -9.17 33.12
CA VAL A 603 -20.96 -9.22 31.87
C VAL A 603 -22.34 -9.81 32.13
N SER A 604 -22.41 -10.93 32.85
CA SER A 604 -23.67 -11.61 33.17
C SER A 604 -24.55 -10.81 34.15
N ASP A 605 -23.99 -10.33 35.26
CA ASP A 605 -24.69 -9.57 36.30
C ASP A 605 -25.32 -8.26 35.77
N ASN A 606 -24.71 -7.65 34.74
CA ASN A 606 -25.17 -6.39 34.16
C ASN A 606 -25.91 -6.53 32.82
N ALA A 607 -26.02 -7.75 32.28
CA ALA A 607 -26.50 -8.04 30.92
C ALA A 607 -25.81 -7.15 29.86
N ALA A 608 -24.48 -7.16 29.83
CA ALA A 608 -23.69 -6.46 28.83
C ALA A 608 -23.65 -7.22 27.48
N ASP A 609 -23.58 -6.49 26.37
CA ASP A 609 -23.40 -7.06 25.03
C ASP A 609 -21.98 -7.67 24.86
N LEU A 610 -20.98 -7.12 25.57
CA LEU A 610 -19.57 -7.52 25.45
C LEU A 610 -18.79 -7.34 26.76
N GLY A 611 -17.78 -8.18 26.99
CA GLY A 611 -16.69 -7.96 27.95
C GLY A 611 -15.36 -7.80 27.23
N ILE A 612 -14.58 -6.80 27.64
CA ILE A 612 -13.24 -6.49 27.14
C ILE A 612 -12.27 -6.54 28.32
N ALA A 613 -11.11 -7.19 28.15
CA ALA A 613 -10.00 -7.18 29.10
C ALA A 613 -8.71 -6.69 28.41
N PHE A 614 -7.96 -5.84 29.09
CA PHE A 614 -6.63 -5.41 28.66
C PHE A 614 -5.53 -6.06 29.51
N ASP A 615 -4.31 -6.12 28.97
CA ASP A 615 -3.12 -6.43 29.78
C ASP A 615 -2.52 -5.17 30.41
N GLY A 616 -1.49 -5.34 31.25
CA GLY A 616 -1.01 -4.29 32.15
C GLY A 616 -0.54 -3.00 31.47
N ASP A 617 -0.12 -3.07 30.20
CA ASP A 617 0.28 -1.92 29.38
C ASP A 617 -0.54 -1.71 28.08
N GLY A 618 -1.51 -2.57 27.78
CA GLY A 618 -2.61 -2.27 26.86
C GLY A 618 -2.38 -2.55 25.38
N ASP A 619 -1.31 -3.27 25.01
CA ASP A 619 -1.10 -3.71 23.63
C ASP A 619 -1.75 -5.08 23.32
N ARG A 620 -2.42 -5.69 24.31
CA ARG A 620 -3.22 -6.91 24.16
C ARG A 620 -4.71 -6.70 24.44
N LEU A 621 -5.53 -7.53 23.79
CA LEU A 621 -6.98 -7.60 23.96
C LEU A 621 -7.43 -9.03 24.28
N GLY A 622 -8.14 -9.20 25.39
CA GLY A 622 -9.00 -10.35 25.67
C GLY A 622 -10.48 -9.98 25.54
N VAL A 623 -11.31 -10.94 25.10
CA VAL A 623 -12.74 -10.71 24.85
C VAL A 623 -13.58 -11.80 25.50
N VAL A 624 -14.72 -11.39 26.04
CA VAL A 624 -15.77 -12.24 26.62
C VAL A 624 -17.09 -11.90 25.93
N THR A 625 -17.81 -12.91 25.43
CA THR A 625 -19.12 -12.70 24.78
C THR A 625 -20.24 -12.46 25.80
N ALA A 626 -21.42 -11.99 25.35
CA ALA A 626 -22.61 -11.85 26.18
C ALA A 626 -23.02 -13.15 26.92
N SER A 627 -22.73 -14.33 26.35
CA SER A 627 -22.98 -15.62 27.02
C SER A 627 -21.90 -16.07 28.02
N GLY A 628 -20.82 -15.28 28.17
CA GLY A 628 -19.71 -15.55 29.09
C GLY A 628 -18.62 -16.47 28.54
N LYS A 629 -18.64 -16.82 27.25
CA LYS A 629 -17.52 -17.52 26.59
C LYS A 629 -16.34 -16.56 26.45
N SER A 630 -15.12 -17.03 26.74
CA SER A 630 -13.89 -16.31 26.37
C SER A 630 -13.59 -16.58 24.90
N VAL A 631 -13.18 -15.54 24.17
CA VAL A 631 -12.89 -15.64 22.73
C VAL A 631 -11.38 -15.78 22.52
N PRO A 632 -10.89 -16.89 21.95
CA PRO A 632 -9.48 -17.02 21.56
C PRO A 632 -9.06 -15.95 20.56
N ALA A 633 -7.87 -15.39 20.71
CA ALA A 633 -7.39 -14.27 19.89
C ALA A 633 -7.31 -14.62 18.39
N ASP A 634 -7.10 -15.88 18.03
CA ASP A 634 -7.14 -16.36 16.64
C ASP A 634 -8.56 -16.48 16.07
N ARG A 635 -9.57 -16.82 16.89
CA ARG A 635 -11.00 -16.71 16.50
C ARG A 635 -11.45 -15.25 16.38
N LEU A 636 -10.99 -14.36 17.27
CA LEU A 636 -11.22 -12.91 17.12
C LEU A 636 -10.60 -12.40 15.81
N LEU A 637 -9.37 -12.80 15.51
CA LEU A 637 -8.67 -12.42 14.28
C LEU A 637 -9.38 -12.90 13.00
N MET A 638 -10.19 -13.97 13.05
CA MET A 638 -11.06 -14.35 11.91
C MET A 638 -12.09 -13.27 11.59
N LEU A 639 -12.77 -12.72 12.60
CA LEU A 639 -13.76 -11.66 12.43
C LEU A 639 -13.12 -10.37 11.90
N LEU A 640 -11.99 -9.97 12.49
CA LEU A 640 -11.26 -8.77 12.08
C LEU A 640 -10.66 -8.93 10.67
N ALA A 641 -10.24 -10.14 10.29
CA ALA A 641 -9.77 -10.44 8.94
C ALA A 641 -10.90 -10.41 7.90
N GLN A 642 -12.08 -10.94 8.21
CA GLN A 642 -13.26 -10.79 7.35
C GLN A 642 -13.58 -9.32 7.11
N ASP A 643 -13.60 -8.50 8.17
CA ASP A 643 -13.85 -7.07 8.11
C ASP A 643 -12.83 -6.35 7.19
N VAL A 644 -11.53 -6.46 7.49
CA VAL A 644 -10.46 -5.79 6.73
C VAL A 644 -10.39 -6.26 5.28
N VAL A 645 -10.49 -7.58 5.03
CA VAL A 645 -10.40 -8.13 3.66
C VAL A 645 -11.64 -7.75 2.83
N SER A 646 -12.81 -7.54 3.44
CA SER A 646 -14.03 -7.12 2.71
C SER A 646 -13.87 -5.79 1.96
N ARG A 647 -13.14 -4.83 2.55
CA ARG A 647 -12.79 -3.53 1.94
C ARG A 647 -11.47 -3.57 1.16
N ASN A 648 -10.60 -4.54 1.44
CA ASN A 648 -9.26 -4.64 0.84
C ASN A 648 -9.04 -6.02 0.17
N PRO A 649 -9.70 -6.34 -0.95
CA PRO A 649 -9.65 -7.69 -1.53
C PRO A 649 -8.23 -8.05 -1.98
N GLY A 650 -7.62 -9.05 -1.34
CA GLY A 650 -6.24 -9.48 -1.61
C GLY A 650 -5.19 -8.93 -0.66
N ALA A 651 -5.58 -8.21 0.39
CA ALA A 651 -4.68 -7.78 1.46
C ALA A 651 -4.05 -8.96 2.20
N ASP A 652 -2.83 -8.75 2.69
CA ASP A 652 -2.12 -9.70 3.53
C ASP A 652 -2.61 -9.58 4.98
N VAL A 653 -2.83 -10.75 5.60
CA VAL A 653 -3.19 -10.90 7.00
C VAL A 653 -2.20 -11.86 7.66
N ILE A 654 -1.43 -11.36 8.61
CA ILE A 654 -0.36 -12.12 9.28
C ILE A 654 -0.87 -12.69 10.61
N PHE A 655 -0.45 -13.89 10.95
CA PHE A 655 -0.70 -14.51 12.25
C PHE A 655 0.46 -15.40 12.68
N ASP A 656 0.63 -15.62 13.99
CA ASP A 656 1.76 -16.38 14.51
C ASP A 656 1.58 -17.91 14.41
N VAL A 657 2.68 -18.67 14.58
CA VAL A 657 2.68 -20.14 14.54
C VAL A 657 1.73 -20.81 15.53
N LYS A 658 1.31 -20.14 16.60
CA LYS A 658 0.34 -20.66 17.59
C LYS A 658 -1.11 -20.59 17.11
N CYS A 659 -1.46 -19.79 16.08
CA CYS A 659 -2.84 -19.61 15.65
C CYS A 659 -3.43 -20.84 14.93
N SER A 660 -4.76 -20.99 15.02
CA SER A 660 -5.54 -22.07 14.41
C SER A 660 -5.26 -22.24 12.90
N ARG A 661 -5.25 -23.50 12.43
CA ARG A 661 -5.06 -23.78 11.00
C ARG A 661 -6.19 -23.21 10.13
N ASN A 662 -7.39 -23.12 10.70
CA ASN A 662 -8.62 -22.65 10.05
C ASN A 662 -8.52 -21.21 9.52
N LEU A 663 -7.68 -20.39 10.17
CA LEU A 663 -7.46 -18.99 9.80
C LEU A 663 -6.91 -18.85 8.36
N ASN A 664 -6.05 -19.77 7.90
CA ASN A 664 -5.57 -19.82 6.51
C ASN A 664 -6.73 -19.91 5.52
N THR A 665 -7.63 -20.87 5.74
CA THR A 665 -8.77 -21.16 4.87
C THR A 665 -9.75 -19.99 4.87
N LEU A 666 -10.02 -19.41 6.04
CA LEU A 666 -10.94 -18.28 6.17
C LEU A 666 -10.45 -17.03 5.43
N ILE A 667 -9.20 -16.61 5.65
CA ILE A 667 -8.61 -15.44 4.96
C ILE A 667 -8.62 -15.66 3.44
N SER A 668 -8.28 -16.88 2.99
CA SER A 668 -8.26 -17.24 1.57
C SER A 668 -9.67 -17.21 0.95
N ASN A 669 -10.69 -17.68 1.68
CA ASN A 669 -12.08 -17.72 1.22
C ASN A 669 -12.68 -16.31 1.07
N TYR A 670 -12.34 -15.37 1.96
CA TYR A 670 -12.70 -13.95 1.80
C TYR A 670 -11.82 -13.21 0.75
N GLY A 671 -10.80 -13.88 0.21
CA GLY A 671 -9.99 -13.39 -0.91
C GLY A 671 -8.74 -12.61 -0.52
N GLY A 672 -8.32 -12.67 0.75
CA GLY A 672 -7.04 -12.15 1.25
C GLY A 672 -5.88 -13.14 1.11
N ARG A 673 -4.69 -12.77 1.58
CA ARG A 673 -3.51 -13.64 1.62
C ARG A 673 -3.10 -13.95 3.06
N PRO A 674 -3.27 -15.20 3.55
CA PRO A 674 -2.80 -15.58 4.88
C PRO A 674 -1.26 -15.70 4.91
N ILE A 675 -0.63 -15.20 5.97
CA ILE A 675 0.80 -15.37 6.22
C ILE A 675 1.02 -15.85 7.66
N MET A 676 1.48 -17.09 7.83
CA MET A 676 1.97 -17.57 9.12
C MET A 676 3.38 -17.03 9.36
N TRP A 677 3.63 -16.44 10.54
CA TRP A 677 4.93 -15.90 10.94
C TRP A 677 5.34 -16.32 12.36
N LYS A 678 6.50 -15.84 12.81
CA LYS A 678 7.02 -16.07 14.16
C LYS A 678 6.16 -15.35 15.20
N SER A 679 6.08 -15.91 16.41
CA SER A 679 5.52 -15.23 17.57
C SER A 679 6.47 -14.13 18.07
N GLY A 680 5.93 -13.11 18.73
CA GLY A 680 6.63 -11.97 19.30
C GLY A 680 6.38 -10.66 18.56
N HIS A 681 5.83 -9.66 19.27
CA HIS A 681 5.31 -8.43 18.68
C HIS A 681 6.26 -7.69 17.74
N SER A 682 7.57 -7.68 18.02
CA SER A 682 8.54 -6.98 17.17
C SER A 682 8.76 -7.70 15.84
N PHE A 683 8.76 -9.04 15.82
CA PHE A 683 8.78 -9.83 14.57
C PHE A 683 7.47 -9.67 13.79
N MET A 684 6.33 -9.49 14.46
CA MET A 684 5.04 -9.22 13.82
C MET A 684 5.03 -7.82 13.16
N LYS A 685 5.43 -6.78 13.90
CA LYS A 685 5.59 -5.39 13.39
C LYS A 685 6.57 -5.33 12.22
N GLU A 686 7.73 -5.98 12.32
CA GLU A 686 8.69 -6.11 11.22
C GLU A 686 8.06 -6.76 9.98
N LYS A 687 7.32 -7.87 10.14
CA LYS A 687 6.72 -8.59 9.02
C LYS A 687 5.57 -7.82 8.37
N MET A 688 4.80 -7.05 9.12
CA MET A 688 3.80 -6.13 8.56
C MET A 688 4.45 -5.07 7.66
N VAL A 689 5.59 -4.51 8.07
CA VAL A 689 6.36 -3.55 7.25
C VAL A 689 6.97 -4.23 6.01
N GLU A 690 7.51 -5.44 6.15
CA GLU A 690 8.11 -6.21 5.04
C GLU A 690 7.07 -6.56 3.95
N THR A 691 5.86 -6.94 4.35
CA THR A 691 4.81 -7.45 3.44
C THR A 691 3.81 -6.40 2.97
N GLY A 692 3.68 -5.28 3.69
CA GLY A 692 2.59 -4.32 3.51
C GLY A 692 1.24 -4.82 4.04
N ALA A 693 1.23 -5.78 4.97
CA ALA A 693 0.01 -6.36 5.54
C ALA A 693 -0.88 -5.32 6.22
N LEU A 694 -2.19 -5.47 6.03
CA LEU A 694 -3.18 -4.53 6.55
C LEU A 694 -3.71 -4.92 7.94
N LEU A 695 -3.50 -6.18 8.33
CA LEU A 695 -3.86 -6.72 9.63
C LEU A 695 -2.82 -7.76 10.07
N GLY A 696 -2.46 -7.75 11.34
CA GLY A 696 -1.68 -8.79 12.01
C GLY A 696 -2.33 -9.19 13.33
N GLY A 697 -2.04 -10.38 13.84
CA GLY A 697 -2.43 -10.75 15.20
C GLY A 697 -1.74 -12.00 15.73
N GLU A 698 -1.52 -12.04 17.04
CA GLU A 698 -0.91 -13.17 17.74
C GLU A 698 -1.92 -13.85 18.68
N PHE A 699 -1.75 -15.15 18.92
CA PHE A 699 -2.54 -15.89 19.90
C PHE A 699 -2.41 -15.35 21.34
N SER A 700 -1.39 -14.53 21.61
CA SER A 700 -1.19 -13.77 22.86
C SER A 700 -2.11 -12.54 23.01
N GLY A 701 -2.97 -12.24 22.03
CA GLY A 701 -3.91 -11.12 22.09
C GLY A 701 -3.38 -9.78 21.57
N HIS A 702 -2.13 -9.71 21.13
CA HIS A 702 -1.63 -8.55 20.36
C HIS A 702 -2.33 -8.53 18.99
N ILE A 703 -3.01 -7.45 18.65
CA ILE A 703 -3.71 -7.26 17.36
C ILE A 703 -3.23 -5.95 16.73
N PHE A 704 -2.83 -6.02 15.47
CA PHE A 704 -2.06 -4.99 14.78
C PHE A 704 -2.84 -4.50 13.55
N PHE A 705 -3.40 -3.31 13.60
CA PHE A 705 -4.11 -2.73 12.45
C PHE A 705 -3.18 -1.81 11.65
N LYS A 706 -3.13 -2.00 10.33
CA LYS A 706 -2.55 -1.05 9.37
C LYS A 706 -3.58 -0.51 8.38
N GLU A 707 -4.68 -1.21 8.15
CA GLU A 707 -5.89 -0.57 7.63
C GLU A 707 -6.39 0.49 8.62
N ARG A 708 -6.62 1.72 8.14
CA ARG A 708 -7.11 2.88 8.93
C ARG A 708 -6.23 3.31 10.12
N TRP A 709 -5.10 2.64 10.35
CA TRP A 709 -4.24 2.80 11.52
C TRP A 709 -2.75 2.66 11.16
N PHE A 710 -1.88 2.58 12.15
CA PHE A 710 -0.45 2.81 11.98
C PHE A 710 0.41 1.56 11.75
N GLY A 711 -0.07 0.37 12.12
CA GLY A 711 0.63 -0.92 11.99
C GLY A 711 1.23 -1.46 13.29
N PHE A 712 0.99 -0.81 14.42
CA PHE A 712 1.35 -1.32 15.74
C PHE A 712 0.17 -2.06 16.41
N ASP A 713 0.54 -2.84 17.41
CA ASP A 713 -0.28 -3.55 18.39
C ASP A 713 -0.98 -2.56 19.34
N ASP A 714 -2.31 -2.61 19.34
CA ASP A 714 -3.15 -1.74 20.15
C ASP A 714 -4.43 -2.47 20.56
N GLY A 715 -4.51 -2.88 21.83
CA GLY A 715 -5.68 -3.58 22.35
C GLY A 715 -6.93 -2.70 22.36
N MET A 716 -6.78 -1.41 22.64
CA MET A 716 -7.89 -0.45 22.73
C MET A 716 -8.45 -0.11 21.34
N TYR A 717 -7.59 0.11 20.33
CA TYR A 717 -8.05 0.29 18.95
C TYR A 717 -8.64 -1.01 18.38
N ALA A 718 -8.06 -2.18 18.67
CA ALA A 718 -8.63 -3.46 18.26
C ALA A 718 -10.02 -3.71 18.88
N ALA A 719 -10.23 -3.30 20.14
CA ALA A 719 -11.53 -3.34 20.79
C ALA A 719 -12.50 -2.31 20.17
N ALA A 720 -12.05 -1.10 19.82
CA ALA A 720 -12.86 -0.12 19.11
C ALA A 720 -13.34 -0.62 17.75
N ARG A 721 -12.47 -1.32 16.99
CA ARG A 721 -12.81 -1.98 15.73
C ARG A 721 -13.75 -3.18 15.90
N LEU A 722 -13.62 -3.96 16.98
CA LEU A 722 -14.61 -5.00 17.32
C LEU A 722 -15.99 -4.41 17.64
N VAL A 723 -16.04 -3.35 18.44
CA VAL A 723 -17.29 -2.64 18.80
C VAL A 723 -17.93 -1.99 17.57
N GLU A 724 -17.15 -1.46 16.62
CA GLU A 724 -17.63 -1.00 15.32
C GLU A 724 -18.35 -2.13 14.55
N ILE A 725 -17.70 -3.28 14.36
CA ILE A 725 -18.26 -4.44 13.65
C ILE A 725 -19.57 -4.91 14.31
N LEU A 726 -19.56 -5.14 15.62
CA LEU A 726 -20.75 -5.59 16.37
C LEU A 726 -21.87 -4.54 16.38
N SER A 727 -21.52 -3.25 16.37
CA SER A 727 -22.52 -2.19 16.32
C SER A 727 -23.20 -2.05 14.95
N THR A 728 -22.53 -2.49 13.88
CA THR A 728 -22.94 -2.23 12.48
C THR A 728 -23.49 -3.47 11.76
N THR A 729 -23.24 -4.66 12.31
CA THR A 729 -23.70 -5.96 11.78
C THR A 729 -24.67 -6.62 12.78
N ASP A 730 -24.35 -7.80 13.31
CA ASP A 730 -25.10 -8.43 14.41
C ASP A 730 -24.38 -8.16 15.75
N PRO A 731 -25.03 -7.60 16.78
CA PRO A 731 -24.38 -7.41 18.08
C PRO A 731 -24.06 -8.72 18.81
N ASP A 732 -24.62 -9.86 18.41
CA ASP A 732 -24.33 -11.16 19.01
C ASP A 732 -23.01 -11.74 18.47
N LEU A 733 -21.93 -11.51 19.22
CA LEU A 733 -20.60 -12.05 18.92
C LEU A 733 -20.55 -13.60 18.96
N ASP A 734 -21.42 -14.27 19.72
CA ASP A 734 -21.48 -15.73 19.70
C ASP A 734 -21.98 -16.23 18.34
N LEU A 735 -23.06 -15.65 17.81
CA LEU A 735 -23.58 -16.00 16.48
C LEU A 735 -22.59 -15.71 15.35
N GLN A 736 -21.85 -14.59 15.43
CA GLN A 736 -20.81 -14.29 14.44
C GLN A 736 -19.67 -15.31 14.48
N LEU A 737 -19.21 -15.71 15.68
CA LEU A 737 -18.14 -16.69 15.83
C LEU A 737 -18.58 -18.12 15.49
N GLU A 738 -19.86 -18.48 15.72
CA GLU A 738 -20.42 -19.79 15.36
C GLU A 738 -20.57 -19.99 13.83
N ALA A 739 -20.50 -18.92 13.04
CA ALA A 739 -20.44 -18.99 11.57
C ALA A 739 -19.04 -19.39 11.03
N PHE A 740 -17.98 -19.33 11.85
CA PHE A 740 -16.61 -19.67 11.43
C PHE A 740 -16.24 -21.12 11.76
N PRO A 741 -15.44 -21.80 10.92
CA PRO A 741 -14.95 -23.15 11.19
C PRO A 741 -14.27 -23.23 12.56
N ASP A 742 -14.53 -24.31 13.29
CA ASP A 742 -14.02 -24.54 14.64
C ASP A 742 -13.37 -25.91 14.79
N SER A 743 -12.55 -26.06 15.81
CA SER A 743 -11.70 -27.22 16.06
C SER A 743 -11.32 -27.28 17.53
N ILE A 744 -11.21 -28.48 18.08
CA ILE A 744 -10.85 -28.68 19.49
C ILE A 744 -9.40 -28.21 19.66
N GLY A 745 -9.20 -27.14 20.45
CA GLY A 745 -7.88 -26.58 20.73
C GLY A 745 -7.46 -26.78 22.18
N SER A 746 -6.19 -27.10 22.42
CA SER A 746 -5.63 -27.05 23.77
C SER A 746 -5.47 -25.59 24.23
N PRO A 747 -5.45 -25.32 25.56
CA PRO A 747 -4.84 -24.11 26.08
C PRO A 747 -3.34 -24.05 25.73
N GLU A 748 -2.68 -22.94 26.06
CA GLU A 748 -1.21 -22.89 26.05
C GLU A 748 -0.64 -23.78 27.15
N LEU A 749 0.13 -24.79 26.74
CA LEU A 749 0.78 -25.76 27.64
C LEU A 749 2.25 -25.37 27.84
N LYS A 750 2.75 -25.58 29.06
CA LYS A 750 4.11 -25.17 29.47
C LYS A 750 4.84 -26.36 30.11
N ILE A 751 6.06 -26.61 29.64
CA ILE A 751 6.99 -27.59 30.23
C ILE A 751 8.21 -26.81 30.74
N GLU A 752 8.60 -27.07 31.99
CA GLU A 752 9.77 -26.45 32.61
C GLU A 752 11.07 -26.90 31.92
N SER A 753 12.01 -25.97 31.79
CA SER A 753 13.35 -26.21 31.23
C SER A 753 14.33 -25.20 31.86
N THR A 754 15.44 -24.90 31.18
CA THR A 754 16.36 -23.82 31.57
C THR A 754 16.63 -22.90 30.39
N GLU A 755 17.10 -21.67 30.67
CA GLU A 755 17.52 -20.73 29.62
C GLU A 755 18.59 -21.32 28.69
N SER A 756 19.50 -22.16 29.22
CA SER A 756 20.55 -22.82 28.45
C SER A 756 20.09 -24.05 27.67
N GLN A 757 19.03 -24.74 28.11
CA GLN A 757 18.60 -26.03 27.54
C GLN A 757 17.43 -25.90 26.55
N LYS A 758 16.51 -24.94 26.75
CA LYS A 758 15.27 -24.85 25.97
C LYS A 758 15.46 -24.74 24.46
N PHE A 759 16.49 -24.02 24.00
CA PHE A 759 16.80 -23.90 22.57
C PHE A 759 17.49 -25.16 22.01
N ILE A 760 18.33 -25.82 22.80
CA ILE A 760 19.03 -27.06 22.43
C ILE A 760 18.02 -28.19 22.20
N VAL A 761 17.02 -28.33 23.08
CA VAL A 761 15.95 -29.34 22.93
C VAL A 761 15.15 -29.11 21.65
N ILE A 762 14.83 -27.86 21.33
CA ILE A 762 14.14 -27.51 20.07
C ILE A 762 15.00 -27.82 18.84
N GLU A 763 16.28 -27.46 18.84
CA GLU A 763 17.20 -27.76 17.73
C GLU A 763 17.37 -29.27 17.54
N GLN A 764 17.56 -30.03 18.63
CA GLN A 764 17.66 -31.48 18.59
C GLN A 764 16.38 -32.11 18.05
N LEU A 765 15.20 -31.71 18.55
CA LEU A 765 13.90 -32.18 18.05
C LEU A 765 13.70 -31.85 16.55
N ILE A 766 14.10 -30.67 16.09
CA ILE A 766 14.05 -30.33 14.66
C ILE A 766 14.91 -31.30 13.84
N ASN A 767 16.11 -31.63 14.32
CA ASN A 767 17.05 -32.49 13.62
C ASN A 767 16.74 -34.00 13.71
N THR A 768 16.15 -34.50 14.79
CA THR A 768 15.95 -35.95 15.03
C THR A 768 14.53 -36.45 14.86
N ALA A 769 13.51 -35.62 15.13
CA ALA A 769 12.15 -36.11 15.29
C ALA A 769 11.47 -36.53 13.98
N ASN A 770 10.72 -37.63 14.07
CA ASN A 770 9.94 -38.21 12.98
C ASN A 770 8.44 -38.09 13.28
N PHE A 771 7.74 -37.26 12.49
CA PHE A 771 6.30 -37.06 12.57
C PHE A 771 5.54 -37.70 11.38
N GLY A 772 6.14 -38.68 10.71
CA GLY A 772 5.52 -39.39 9.59
C GLY A 772 5.21 -38.48 8.40
N GLU A 773 3.95 -38.46 7.96
CA GLU A 773 3.48 -37.63 6.84
C GLU A 773 3.11 -36.19 7.25
N GLY A 774 3.22 -35.83 8.54
CA GLY A 774 2.91 -34.50 9.04
C GLY A 774 3.80 -33.41 8.42
N LYS A 775 3.18 -32.32 7.93
CA LYS A 775 3.88 -31.21 7.28
C LYS A 775 4.60 -30.35 8.34
N ARG A 776 5.91 -30.52 8.44
CA ARG A 776 6.77 -29.79 9.39
C ARG A 776 7.00 -28.33 8.96
N SER A 777 6.98 -27.41 9.92
CA SER A 777 7.37 -26.01 9.79
C SER A 777 8.30 -25.64 10.94
N THR A 778 9.48 -25.10 10.62
CA THR A 778 10.56 -24.78 11.58
C THR A 778 10.77 -23.26 11.71
N LEU A 779 9.69 -22.49 11.57
CA LEU A 779 9.74 -21.02 11.49
C LEU A 779 9.99 -20.37 12.86
N ASP A 780 9.38 -20.95 13.90
CA ASP A 780 9.49 -20.57 15.31
C ASP A 780 9.16 -21.83 16.14
N GLY A 781 10.19 -22.50 16.66
CA GLY A 781 10.07 -23.87 17.16
C GLY A 781 9.80 -24.89 16.05
N LEU A 782 9.06 -25.96 16.38
CA LEU A 782 8.59 -26.97 15.45
C LEU A 782 7.06 -27.06 15.51
N ARG A 783 6.39 -26.59 14.46
CA ARG A 783 4.98 -26.88 14.17
C ARG A 783 4.89 -28.06 13.20
N VAL A 784 3.88 -28.91 13.36
CA VAL A 784 3.57 -30.00 12.43
C VAL A 784 2.07 -30.01 12.17
N ASP A 785 1.69 -29.78 10.91
CA ASP A 785 0.30 -29.80 10.45
C ASP A 785 -0.06 -31.16 9.81
N PHE A 786 -1.13 -31.77 10.29
CA PHE A 786 -1.69 -33.05 9.85
C PHE A 786 -3.04 -32.83 9.11
N PRO A 787 -3.59 -33.84 8.41
CA PRO A 787 -4.88 -33.72 7.73
C PRO A 787 -6.05 -33.36 8.66
N ASP A 788 -5.97 -33.76 9.93
CA ASP A 788 -7.03 -33.70 10.96
C ASP A 788 -6.66 -32.88 12.22
N GLY A 789 -5.51 -32.20 12.21
CA GLY A 789 -5.07 -31.35 13.33
C GLY A 789 -3.67 -30.76 13.13
N TRP A 790 -3.10 -30.16 14.18
CA TRP A 790 -1.69 -29.76 14.25
C TRP A 790 -1.17 -29.73 15.69
N GLY A 791 0.16 -29.77 15.83
CA GLY A 791 0.86 -29.56 17.10
C GLY A 791 2.04 -28.61 16.95
N LEU A 792 2.38 -27.91 18.03
CA LEU A 792 3.52 -26.99 18.12
C LEU A 792 4.29 -27.27 19.41
N VAL A 793 5.63 -27.21 19.32
CA VAL A 793 6.50 -26.96 20.49
C VAL A 793 7.57 -25.93 20.12
N ARG A 794 7.74 -24.91 20.97
CA ARG A 794 8.72 -23.82 20.79
C ARG A 794 9.35 -23.42 22.12
N ALA A 795 10.54 -22.84 22.08
CA ALA A 795 11.14 -22.21 23.26
C ALA A 795 10.45 -20.87 23.55
N SER A 796 10.21 -20.56 24.82
CA SER A 796 9.80 -19.21 25.24
C SER A 796 10.98 -18.25 25.20
N ASN A 797 10.79 -17.06 24.64
CA ASN A 797 11.80 -16.00 24.60
C ASN A 797 11.77 -15.08 25.84
N THR A 798 10.87 -15.34 26.80
CA THR A 798 10.69 -14.53 28.03
C THR A 798 10.74 -15.35 29.33
N THR A 799 10.76 -16.69 29.24
CA THR A 799 10.79 -17.61 30.39
C THR A 799 11.57 -18.89 30.07
N PRO A 800 12.07 -19.64 31.08
CA PRO A 800 12.80 -20.90 30.89
C PRO A 800 11.85 -22.07 30.63
N MET A 801 11.00 -21.94 29.62
CA MET A 801 9.88 -22.84 29.33
C MET A 801 9.88 -23.29 27.87
N LEU A 802 9.48 -24.54 27.62
CA LEU A 802 8.94 -24.94 26.33
C LEU A 802 7.42 -24.66 26.33
N VAL A 803 6.93 -24.08 25.25
CA VAL A 803 5.53 -23.70 25.04
C VAL A 803 4.94 -24.58 23.95
N LEU A 804 3.78 -25.17 24.21
CA LEU A 804 3.08 -26.07 23.30
C LEU A 804 1.62 -25.64 23.11
N ARG A 805 1.08 -25.93 21.93
CA ARG A 805 -0.36 -25.90 21.65
C ARG A 805 -0.69 -27.00 20.64
N PHE A 806 -1.89 -27.56 20.77
CA PHE A 806 -2.42 -28.60 19.90
C PHE A 806 -3.83 -28.21 19.45
N GLU A 807 -4.22 -28.67 18.27
CA GLU A 807 -5.55 -28.45 17.70
C GLU A 807 -5.95 -29.64 16.83
N ALA A 808 -7.20 -30.08 16.89
CA ALA A 808 -7.69 -31.21 16.10
C ALA A 808 -9.19 -31.16 15.81
N ASP A 809 -9.61 -31.85 14.76
CA ASP A 809 -11.03 -32.00 14.39
C ASP A 809 -11.79 -32.96 15.34
N THR A 810 -11.06 -33.82 16.08
CA THR A 810 -11.63 -34.79 17.02
C THR A 810 -10.72 -35.02 18.23
N GLU A 811 -11.29 -35.44 19.36
CA GLU A 811 -10.53 -35.82 20.57
C GLU A 811 -9.53 -36.96 20.30
N GLN A 812 -9.86 -37.89 19.40
CA GLN A 812 -8.97 -38.99 19.04
C GLN A 812 -7.72 -38.50 18.28
N ALA A 813 -7.89 -37.51 17.40
CA ALA A 813 -6.78 -36.87 16.71
C ALA A 813 -5.96 -35.99 17.67
N MET A 814 -6.61 -35.28 18.60
CA MET A 814 -5.95 -34.53 19.68
C MET A 814 -5.04 -35.44 20.52
N GLU A 815 -5.57 -36.56 21.04
CA GLU A 815 -4.81 -37.53 21.82
C GLU A 815 -3.65 -38.12 21.02
N HIS A 816 -3.87 -38.46 19.74
CA HIS A 816 -2.82 -39.00 18.87
C HIS A 816 -1.66 -38.00 18.67
N ILE A 817 -1.97 -36.74 18.32
CA ILE A 817 -0.97 -35.71 18.07
C ILE A 817 -0.21 -35.37 19.37
N GLN A 818 -0.91 -35.22 20.49
CA GLN A 818 -0.28 -35.00 21.79
C GLN A 818 0.69 -36.13 22.17
N ASN A 819 0.26 -37.39 22.04
CA ASN A 819 1.10 -38.53 22.38
C ASN A 819 2.32 -38.67 21.45
N LEU A 820 2.18 -38.33 20.17
CA LEU A 820 3.31 -38.29 19.23
C LEU A 820 4.32 -37.19 19.62
N PHE A 821 3.87 -35.99 20.02
CA PHE A 821 4.78 -34.95 20.52
C PHE A 821 5.46 -35.35 21.84
N LYS A 822 4.75 -36.00 22.77
CA LYS A 822 5.33 -36.54 24.02
C LYS A 822 6.42 -37.59 23.72
N GLU A 823 6.17 -38.51 22.78
CA GLU A 823 7.15 -39.50 22.33
C GLU A 823 8.39 -38.83 21.75
N GLN A 824 8.23 -37.93 20.76
CA GLN A 824 9.38 -37.30 20.10
C GLN A 824 10.19 -36.39 21.04
N LEU A 825 9.56 -35.72 22.01
CA LEU A 825 10.26 -34.93 23.04
C LEU A 825 11.02 -35.84 24.03
N SER A 826 10.42 -36.96 24.46
CA SER A 826 11.07 -37.93 25.36
C SER A 826 12.28 -38.64 24.73
N LEU A 827 12.36 -38.68 23.40
CA LEU A 827 13.53 -39.16 22.65
C LEU A 827 14.69 -38.15 22.59
N VAL A 828 14.45 -36.89 22.96
CA VAL A 828 15.45 -35.82 23.02
C VAL A 828 15.92 -35.58 24.46
N ASP A 829 14.98 -35.51 25.40
CA ASP A 829 15.25 -35.27 26.83
C ASP A 829 14.21 -36.03 27.67
N ASP A 830 14.66 -37.09 28.35
CA ASP A 830 13.81 -37.99 29.15
C ASP A 830 13.49 -37.45 30.55
N SER A 831 14.00 -36.25 30.89
CA SER A 831 13.69 -35.54 32.14
C SER A 831 12.48 -34.61 32.05
N LEU A 832 11.96 -34.37 30.84
CA LEU A 832 10.82 -33.48 30.60
C LEU A 832 9.52 -34.02 31.24
N CYS A 833 8.87 -33.18 32.04
CA CYS A 833 7.61 -33.52 32.71
C CYS A 833 6.40 -33.02 31.91
N PHE A 834 5.59 -33.96 31.40
CA PHE A 834 4.36 -33.66 30.66
C PHE A 834 3.15 -33.64 31.60
N ASN A 835 2.56 -32.45 31.80
CA ASN A 835 1.38 -32.25 32.66
C ASN A 835 0.06 -32.19 31.85
N PHE A 836 0.01 -32.94 30.75
CA PHE A 836 -1.11 -33.07 29.81
C PHE A 836 -1.00 -34.41 29.07
#